data_AF-A0A538Q9Q3-F1
#
_entry.id   AF-A0A538Q9Q3-F1
#
_cell.length_a   1.000
_cell.length_b   1.000
_cell.length_c   1.000
_cell.angle_alpha   90.00
_cell.angle_beta   90.00
_cell.angle_gamma   90.00
#
_symmetry.space_group_name_H-M   'P 1'
#
loop_
_entity.id
_entity.type
_entity.pdbx_description
1 polymer ?
#
loop_
_entity_poly.entity_id
_entity_poly.type
_entity_poly.pdbx_seq_one_letter_code
_entity_poly.pdbx_strand_id
1 'polypeptide(L)'
;MLFSNPDYPLFLIAVFFLYALARWGAPQLAWIRVAVVGLVGSVGLALAALRAGIFDDPLIVVFLVYALVAVVAIYAVARWAWARIAVMVLLGDVVFALVAKDPGALWDPIGGVVIRLVAEEGGWSAGEVGRLAAHWAIGVAVLAGALAVGRRCGGWIASGRGEAWIARGVVIALAAVGATVALAAHGDVLDPATAAIASYGHLVVLLVLGVAIGATREPAHRRLGRVLVLFVASALFYQAWASAMPGPYRYLLALLLGTIVLDYYLGIWIERSEAPARRKALVIVSVCSNLGVLFFFKYADFFSQDVLHLPVRRLHLILPAGISFHTFQSLSYTIDVYRRRLRATRSVISFATFVLFFPQLVAGPIVRAQDLLPQLTELPPLQLEAATAGLFRIVVGLFKKIALADTLALALVDRVFEAPERFSALEVIAAVYGYALQIYLDFSAYSDIAIGSAQVLGFTLPENFRTPYRAANLQEFWRRWHISLSTWLRDYLYITLGGSQGAPWRTYVNLSLTMLLGGLWHGASWTFVVWGALHGFGLAVTRYFQRHAEPDERGARRGGRMIAVCAGIAAIGLGLHRALLSDAGTWPQLVAAWLYLTPLWAVLTAWLSREEPAPVAPMVLIADEGLPWRALFRRDPEAPAARVLRSRLPELLRLAMCAAALGFLAALAWEPSWTWIPLIALTWALGIAADAVERGGAELRVRLAIYARRALSVVLVFQYVCLAWVFFRATSFDNALGVLRQIAGGETDHANLVPIVTVALVTGFACHLFGDGSFRWLRRRFVGLPPWAQGALLAGVALVLRELGHAKIVPFIYFQF
;
A
#
# COMPACT_ATOMS: atom_id res chain seq x y z
N MET A 1 9.45 -2.97 7.47
CA MET A 1 10.43 -3.41 8.49
C MET A 1 10.10 -4.76 9.08
N LEU A 2 8.87 -5.03 9.53
CA LEU A 2 8.44 -6.41 9.84
C LEU A 2 8.75 -7.37 8.67
N PHE A 3 8.47 -6.95 7.43
CA PHE A 3 8.72 -7.73 6.22
C PHE A 3 10.18 -7.87 5.79
N SER A 4 11.15 -7.28 6.50
CA SER A 4 12.58 -7.51 6.24
C SER A 4 13.16 -8.63 7.11
N ASN A 5 12.31 -9.44 7.75
CA ASN A 5 12.71 -10.64 8.48
C ASN A 5 11.77 -11.80 8.10
N PRO A 6 12.25 -12.97 7.62
CA PRO A 6 11.40 -14.11 7.26
C PRO A 6 10.50 -14.62 8.41
N ASP A 7 10.82 -14.30 9.66
CA ASP A 7 10.10 -14.74 10.86
C ASP A 7 8.95 -13.80 11.30
N TYR A 8 8.60 -12.76 10.52
CA TYR A 8 7.47 -11.88 10.85
C TYR A 8 6.12 -12.59 11.09
N PRO A 9 5.81 -13.78 10.52
CA PRO A 9 4.57 -14.50 10.86
C PRO A 9 4.49 -14.87 12.34
N LEU A 10 5.61 -15.18 13.00
CA LEU A 10 5.66 -15.50 14.43
C LEU A 10 5.38 -14.27 15.30
N PHE A 11 5.86 -13.10 14.88
CA PHE A 11 5.50 -11.83 15.51
C PHE A 11 4.00 -11.53 15.37
N LEU A 12 3.42 -11.77 14.19
CA LEU A 12 1.98 -11.60 13.97
C LEU A 12 1.16 -12.53 14.86
N ILE A 13 1.56 -13.80 15.02
CA ILE A 13 0.93 -14.75 15.94
C ILE A 13 0.96 -14.20 17.38
N ALA A 14 2.09 -13.69 17.85
CA ALA A 14 2.22 -13.11 19.18
C ALA A 14 1.30 -11.89 19.36
N VAL A 15 1.26 -10.98 18.38
CA VAL A 15 0.38 -9.80 18.41
C VAL A 15 -1.09 -10.20 18.39
N PHE A 16 -1.49 -11.17 17.58
CA PHE A 16 -2.88 -11.65 17.50
C PHE A 16 -3.32 -12.40 18.75
N PHE A 17 -2.40 -13.12 19.40
CA PHE A 17 -2.63 -13.75 20.70
C PHE A 17 -2.82 -12.71 21.82
N LEU A 18 -1.94 -11.69 21.87
CA LEU A 18 -2.08 -10.57 22.80
C LEU A 18 -3.37 -9.78 22.58
N TYR A 19 -3.76 -9.59 21.31
CA TYR A 19 -5.04 -8.99 20.93
C TYR A 19 -6.24 -9.79 21.48
N ALA A 20 -6.23 -11.12 21.33
CA ALA A 20 -7.29 -11.98 21.90
C ALA A 20 -7.35 -11.89 23.43
N LEU A 21 -6.20 -11.92 24.10
CA LEU A 21 -6.11 -11.85 25.57
C LEU A 21 -6.59 -10.50 26.11
N ALA A 22 -6.17 -9.39 25.51
CA ALA A 22 -6.57 -8.04 25.94
C ALA A 22 -8.10 -7.85 25.90
N ARG A 23 -8.78 -8.62 25.04
CA ARG A 23 -10.21 -8.47 24.72
C ARG A 23 -11.07 -9.59 25.30
N TRP A 24 -10.48 -10.53 26.04
CA TRP A 24 -11.21 -11.55 26.78
C TRP A 24 -11.93 -10.89 27.97
N GLY A 25 -13.27 -10.86 27.91
CA GLY A 25 -14.15 -10.04 28.74
C GLY A 25 -14.46 -10.58 30.14
N ALA A 26 -13.48 -11.14 30.86
CA ALA A 26 -13.69 -11.53 32.24
C ALA A 26 -13.27 -10.37 33.18
N PRO A 27 -14.20 -9.70 33.88
CA PRO A 27 -13.87 -8.62 34.84
C PRO A 27 -13.02 -9.13 36.01
N GLN A 28 -13.09 -10.42 36.31
CA GLN A 28 -12.22 -11.11 37.26
C GLN A 28 -10.78 -11.27 36.77
N LEU A 29 -10.42 -10.79 35.58
CA LEU A 29 -9.07 -10.84 34.99
C LEU A 29 -8.53 -9.43 34.72
N ALA A 30 -9.10 -8.39 35.33
CA ALA A 30 -8.54 -7.02 35.25
C ALA A 30 -7.07 -6.97 35.74
N TRP A 31 -6.72 -7.82 36.71
CA TRP A 31 -5.34 -8.02 37.15
C TRP A 31 -4.48 -8.80 36.14
N ILE A 32 -5.03 -9.56 35.19
CA ILE A 32 -4.26 -10.19 34.09
C ILE A 32 -3.76 -9.15 33.09
N ARG A 33 -4.56 -8.10 32.83
CA ARG A 33 -4.14 -6.96 32.00
C ARG A 33 -2.96 -6.19 32.62
N VAL A 34 -2.92 -6.17 33.96
CA VAL A 34 -1.81 -5.59 34.75
C VAL A 34 -0.68 -6.61 34.97
N ALA A 35 -0.98 -7.91 35.07
CA ALA A 35 -0.01 -8.95 35.37
C ALA A 35 0.85 -9.29 34.16
N VAL A 36 0.37 -9.19 32.92
CA VAL A 36 1.24 -9.28 31.72
C VAL A 36 2.21 -8.10 31.66
N VAL A 37 1.77 -6.92 32.12
CA VAL A 37 2.58 -5.69 32.24
C VAL A 37 3.54 -5.74 33.44
N GLY A 38 3.16 -6.44 34.51
CA GLY A 38 3.94 -6.62 35.72
C GLY A 38 4.90 -7.81 35.68
N LEU A 39 4.60 -8.89 34.94
CA LEU A 39 5.32 -10.17 35.00
C LEU A 39 6.81 -10.04 34.70
N VAL A 40 7.19 -9.09 33.85
CA VAL A 40 8.59 -8.83 33.48
C VAL A 40 9.37 -8.19 34.64
N GLY A 41 8.70 -7.48 35.55
CA GLY A 41 9.29 -6.98 36.80
C GLY A 41 9.04 -7.88 38.03
N SER A 42 7.92 -8.61 38.05
CA SER A 42 7.47 -9.40 39.20
C SER A 42 8.22 -10.72 39.37
N VAL A 43 8.76 -11.32 38.30
CA VAL A 43 9.50 -12.59 38.41
C VAL A 43 10.82 -12.39 39.17
N GLY A 44 11.50 -11.26 38.99
CA GLY A 44 12.71 -10.92 39.76
C GLY A 44 12.41 -10.65 41.24
N LEU A 45 11.30 -9.96 41.52
CA LEU A 45 10.84 -9.69 42.89
C LEU A 45 10.32 -10.96 43.60
N ALA A 46 9.63 -11.83 42.86
CA ALA A 46 9.11 -13.10 43.36
C ALA A 46 10.23 -14.11 43.63
N LEU A 47 11.26 -14.17 42.79
CA LEU A 47 12.45 -15.01 43.04
C LEU A 47 13.28 -14.50 44.24
N ALA A 48 13.35 -13.18 44.43
CA ALA A 48 13.96 -12.57 45.62
C ALA A 48 13.14 -12.84 46.90
N ALA A 49 11.80 -12.79 46.82
CA ALA A 49 10.90 -13.09 47.93
C ALA A 49 10.85 -14.59 48.28
N LEU A 50 10.98 -15.48 47.29
CA LEU A 50 11.12 -16.93 47.49
C LEU A 50 12.44 -17.29 48.18
N ARG A 51 13.55 -16.66 47.80
CA ARG A 51 14.84 -16.80 48.52
C ARG A 51 14.81 -16.22 49.94
N ALA A 52 13.89 -15.31 50.22
CA ALA A 52 13.70 -14.68 51.53
C ALA A 52 12.60 -15.34 52.40
N GLY A 53 11.95 -16.41 51.92
CA GLY A 53 11.01 -17.21 52.72
C GLY A 53 9.69 -16.51 53.09
N ILE A 54 9.17 -15.62 52.24
CA ILE A 54 8.08 -14.70 52.61
C ILE A 54 6.66 -15.28 52.44
N PHE A 55 6.43 -16.39 51.72
CA PHE A 55 5.07 -16.90 51.42
C PHE A 55 4.93 -18.44 51.38
N ASP A 56 3.82 -18.99 51.92
CA ASP A 56 3.57 -20.43 52.21
C ASP A 56 2.35 -21.08 51.48
N ASP A 57 1.84 -20.56 50.35
CA ASP A 57 0.49 -20.94 49.82
C ASP A 57 0.48 -21.71 48.45
N PRO A 58 -0.45 -22.68 48.20
CA PRO A 58 -0.50 -23.53 46.99
C PRO A 58 -0.80 -22.81 45.66
N LEU A 59 -1.17 -21.53 45.68
CA LEU A 59 -1.31 -20.67 44.49
C LEU A 59 0.01 -20.52 43.71
N ILE A 60 1.14 -20.88 44.33
CA ILE A 60 2.48 -20.91 43.74
C ILE A 60 2.59 -21.93 42.60
N VAL A 61 1.84 -23.04 42.59
CA VAL A 61 1.93 -24.04 41.50
C VAL A 61 1.31 -23.49 40.20
N VAL A 62 0.21 -22.75 40.32
CA VAL A 62 -0.40 -22.06 39.16
C VAL A 62 0.52 -20.93 38.70
N PHE A 63 1.07 -20.14 39.62
CA PHE A 63 2.03 -19.09 39.28
C PHE A 63 3.33 -19.64 38.66
N LEU A 64 3.81 -20.81 39.08
CA LEU A 64 4.98 -21.49 38.54
C LEU A 64 4.72 -22.13 37.18
N VAL A 65 3.53 -22.69 36.93
CA VAL A 65 3.16 -23.21 35.60
C VAL A 65 3.02 -22.07 34.60
N TYR A 66 2.47 -20.91 35.02
CA TYR A 66 2.40 -19.72 34.17
C TYR A 66 3.73 -18.98 34.03
N ALA A 67 4.56 -18.95 35.08
CA ALA A 67 5.95 -18.51 35.00
C ALA A 67 6.77 -19.46 34.13
N LEU A 68 6.48 -20.76 34.10
CA LEU A 68 7.12 -21.73 33.21
C LEU A 68 6.67 -21.52 31.76
N VAL A 69 5.40 -21.19 31.49
CA VAL A 69 4.94 -20.83 30.14
C VAL A 69 5.50 -19.48 29.70
N ALA A 70 5.61 -18.51 30.61
CA ALA A 70 6.26 -17.23 30.37
C ALA A 70 7.77 -17.39 30.21
N VAL A 71 8.41 -18.28 30.97
CA VAL A 71 9.82 -18.66 30.84
C VAL A 71 10.03 -19.47 29.57
N VAL A 72 9.10 -20.30 29.11
CA VAL A 72 9.18 -20.98 27.80
C VAL A 72 8.99 -19.97 26.67
N ALA A 73 8.13 -18.96 26.83
CA ALA A 73 8.01 -17.85 25.88
C ALA A 73 9.25 -16.94 25.90
N ILE A 74 9.81 -16.65 27.08
CA ILE A 74 11.04 -15.88 27.28
C ILE A 74 12.26 -16.68 26.85
N TYR A 75 12.29 -18.01 27.00
CA TYR A 75 13.36 -18.92 26.61
C TYR A 75 13.33 -19.18 25.10
N ALA A 76 12.12 -19.30 24.54
CA ALA A 76 11.89 -19.21 23.10
C ALA A 76 12.42 -17.86 22.60
N VAL A 77 12.03 -16.72 23.19
CA VAL A 77 12.54 -15.38 22.83
C VAL A 77 14.03 -15.17 23.13
N ALA A 78 14.60 -15.83 24.13
CA ALA A 78 16.00 -15.67 24.56
C ALA A 78 16.96 -16.43 23.64
N ARG A 79 16.53 -17.55 23.05
CA ARG A 79 17.28 -18.23 21.98
C ARG A 79 17.39 -17.40 20.69
N TRP A 80 16.64 -16.30 20.60
CA TRP A 80 16.60 -15.42 19.44
C TRP A 80 17.54 -14.24 19.69
N ALA A 81 18.77 -14.36 19.21
CA ALA A 81 19.83 -13.37 19.41
C ALA A 81 19.62 -12.02 18.66
N TRP A 82 18.45 -11.75 18.08
CA TRP A 82 18.28 -10.66 17.08
C TRP A 82 17.05 -9.75 17.26
N ALA A 83 16.17 -9.99 18.24
CA ALA A 83 15.05 -9.10 18.53
C ALA A 83 14.79 -9.11 20.04
N ARG A 84 15.17 -8.04 20.75
CA ARG A 84 15.06 -7.99 22.21
C ARG A 84 14.39 -6.69 22.66
N ILE A 85 13.13 -6.92 23.06
CA ILE A 85 12.18 -6.16 23.89
C ILE A 85 11.38 -5.01 23.26
N ALA A 86 10.07 -5.12 23.51
CA ALA A 86 8.98 -4.24 23.14
C ALA A 86 8.70 -3.22 24.25
N VAL A 87 8.79 -1.90 23.98
CA VAL A 87 8.21 -0.90 24.89
C VAL A 87 6.70 -0.82 24.62
N MET A 88 5.90 -1.15 25.63
CA MET A 88 4.44 -1.17 25.55
C MET A 88 3.84 0.17 26.01
N VAL A 89 3.41 1.03 25.08
CA VAL A 89 2.75 2.31 25.44
C VAL A 89 1.24 2.12 25.39
N LEU A 90 0.59 2.26 26.55
CA LEU A 90 -0.86 2.29 26.69
C LEU A 90 -1.39 3.70 26.39
N LEU A 91 -2.21 3.81 25.34
CA LEU A 91 -3.03 4.99 25.05
C LEU A 91 -4.51 4.59 25.08
N GLY A 92 -5.14 4.70 26.25
CA GLY A 92 -6.54 4.27 26.42
C GLY A 92 -6.70 2.78 26.08
N ASP A 93 -7.48 2.46 25.04
CA ASP A 93 -7.74 1.09 24.57
C ASP A 93 -6.69 0.55 23.57
N VAL A 94 -5.66 1.33 23.19
CA VAL A 94 -4.66 0.93 22.18
C VAL A 94 -3.30 0.73 22.82
N VAL A 95 -2.70 -0.41 22.50
CA VAL A 95 -1.38 -0.85 22.96
C VAL A 95 -0.38 -0.75 21.81
N PHE A 96 0.67 0.04 21.95
CA PHE A 96 1.81 0.06 21.02
C PHE A 96 2.93 -0.79 21.56
N ALA A 97 3.45 -1.75 20.80
CA ALA A 97 4.64 -2.54 21.14
C ALA A 97 5.82 -2.14 20.25
N LEU A 98 6.89 -1.61 20.85
CA LEU A 98 8.06 -1.04 20.15
C LEU A 98 9.26 -1.98 20.27
N VAL A 99 9.49 -2.86 19.29
CA VAL A 99 10.55 -3.89 19.32
C VAL A 99 11.86 -3.39 18.69
N ALA A 100 12.97 -3.40 19.44
CA ALA A 100 14.32 -3.10 18.94
C ALA A 100 15.09 -4.35 18.49
N LYS A 101 15.96 -4.16 17.50
CA LYS A 101 17.01 -5.11 17.09
C LYS A 101 18.25 -5.04 18.00
N ASP A 102 18.52 -3.88 18.60
CA ASP A 102 19.69 -3.62 19.46
C ASP A 102 19.24 -3.21 20.88
N PRO A 103 19.59 -3.97 21.94
CA PRO A 103 19.30 -3.62 23.34
C PRO A 103 19.92 -2.31 23.81
N GLY A 104 20.95 -1.80 23.13
CA GLY A 104 21.55 -0.49 23.42
C GLY A 104 20.80 0.70 22.79
N ALA A 105 19.91 0.44 21.82
CA ALA A 105 19.26 1.48 21.03
C ALA A 105 17.86 1.90 21.54
N LEU A 106 17.22 1.06 22.35
CA LEU A 106 15.94 1.37 23.00
C LEU A 106 16.15 1.44 24.50
N TRP A 107 15.64 2.51 25.13
CA TRP A 107 15.57 2.61 26.59
C TRP A 107 14.68 1.48 27.10
N ASP A 108 15.28 0.35 27.43
CA ASP A 108 14.65 -0.79 28.08
C ASP A 108 15.06 -0.78 29.56
N PRO A 109 14.23 -0.20 30.44
CA PRO A 109 14.57 0.01 31.85
C PRO A 109 14.71 -1.30 32.64
N ILE A 110 14.26 -2.44 32.10
CA ILE A 110 14.21 -3.71 32.85
C ILE A 110 14.97 -4.80 32.09
N GLY A 111 14.74 -4.95 30.80
CA GLY A 111 15.35 -6.02 30.03
C GLY A 111 16.80 -5.76 29.64
N GLY A 112 17.25 -4.51 29.50
CA GLY A 112 18.68 -4.23 29.27
C GLY A 112 19.56 -4.69 30.43
N VAL A 113 19.07 -4.53 31.66
CA VAL A 113 19.74 -4.96 32.90
C VAL A 113 19.59 -6.46 33.09
N VAL A 114 18.37 -7.01 33.01
CA VAL A 114 18.10 -8.44 33.24
C VAL A 114 18.73 -9.31 32.14
N ILE A 115 18.65 -8.93 30.86
CA ILE A 115 19.23 -9.70 29.76
C ILE A 115 20.76 -9.65 29.80
N ARG A 116 21.39 -8.52 30.12
CA ARG A 116 22.86 -8.45 30.19
C ARG A 116 23.45 -9.02 31.49
N LEU A 117 22.65 -9.10 32.56
CA LEU A 117 22.97 -9.89 33.76
C LEU A 117 22.85 -11.40 33.50
N VAL A 118 22.00 -11.82 32.57
CA VAL A 118 21.75 -13.23 32.24
C VAL A 118 22.61 -13.74 31.06
N ALA A 119 23.15 -12.86 30.20
CA ALA A 119 23.67 -13.22 28.88
C ALA A 119 25.20 -13.28 28.67
N GLU A 120 26.10 -13.22 29.68
CA GLU A 120 27.40 -13.95 29.65
C GLU A 120 28.38 -13.59 30.77
N GLU A 121 29.25 -14.56 31.03
CA GLU A 121 30.37 -14.75 31.96
C GLU A 121 31.51 -13.68 31.93
N GLY A 122 31.20 -12.42 31.60
CA GLY A 122 32.20 -11.39 31.25
C GLY A 122 32.33 -10.15 32.16
N GLY A 123 31.91 -10.22 33.43
CA GLY A 123 32.25 -9.27 34.52
C GLY A 123 32.33 -7.76 34.17
N TRP A 124 31.28 -7.00 34.46
CA TRP A 124 31.25 -5.55 34.25
C TRP A 124 32.16 -4.79 35.23
N SER A 125 32.82 -3.73 34.76
CA SER A 125 33.52 -2.79 35.65
C SER A 125 32.52 -1.90 36.40
N ALA A 126 32.86 -1.51 37.64
CA ALA A 126 32.03 -0.60 38.44
C ALA A 126 31.70 0.73 37.72
N GLY A 127 32.59 1.17 36.82
CA GLY A 127 32.38 2.37 36.00
C GLY A 127 31.29 2.21 34.93
N GLU A 128 31.11 1.02 34.36
CA GLU A 128 30.05 0.76 33.39
C GLU A 128 28.68 0.67 34.06
N VAL A 129 28.62 0.03 35.23
CA VAL A 129 27.41 -0.01 36.07
C VAL A 129 27.02 1.40 36.53
N GLY A 130 27.99 2.22 36.95
CA GLY A 130 27.76 3.62 37.31
C GLY A 130 27.24 4.47 36.16
N ARG A 131 27.80 4.31 34.95
CA ARG A 131 27.30 5.00 33.74
C ARG A 131 25.87 4.60 33.41
N LEU A 132 25.54 3.30 33.49
CA LEU A 132 24.19 2.81 33.22
C LEU A 132 23.18 3.33 34.24
N ALA A 133 23.53 3.33 35.53
CA ALA A 133 22.69 3.88 36.60
C ALA A 133 22.45 5.39 36.43
N ALA A 134 23.47 6.15 36.02
CA ALA A 134 23.33 7.57 35.72
C ALA A 134 22.40 7.82 34.51
N HIS A 135 22.55 7.07 33.42
CA HIS A 135 21.66 7.16 32.26
C HIS A 135 20.20 6.83 32.65
N TRP A 136 20.00 5.86 33.53
CA TRP A 136 18.68 5.50 34.04
C TRP A 136 18.07 6.63 34.89
N ALA A 137 18.81 7.17 35.85
CA ALA A 137 18.35 8.26 36.70
C ALA A 137 17.95 9.50 35.87
N ILE A 138 18.75 9.84 34.84
CA ILE A 138 18.44 10.90 33.89
C ILE A 138 17.16 10.59 33.11
N GLY A 139 17.04 9.38 32.55
CA GLY A 139 15.84 8.97 31.80
C GLY A 139 14.55 9.01 32.63
N VAL A 140 14.60 8.53 33.87
CA VAL A 140 13.47 8.59 34.82
C VAL A 140 13.12 10.03 35.18
N ALA A 141 14.11 10.87 35.46
CA ALA A 141 13.89 12.29 35.76
C ALA A 141 13.26 13.03 34.58
N VAL A 142 13.74 12.78 33.35
CA VAL A 142 13.17 13.32 32.12
C VAL A 142 11.71 12.87 31.96
N LEU A 143 11.43 11.57 32.10
CA LEU A 143 10.07 11.04 31.97
C LEU A 143 9.12 11.61 33.02
N ALA A 144 9.54 11.69 34.29
CA ALA A 144 8.75 12.23 35.38
C ALA A 144 8.44 13.73 35.18
N GLY A 145 9.45 14.52 34.80
CA GLY A 145 9.29 15.92 34.44
C GLY A 145 8.35 16.11 33.25
N ALA A 146 8.53 15.31 32.20
CA ALA A 146 7.71 15.33 31.00
C ALA A 146 6.23 15.00 31.28
N LEU A 147 5.96 14.00 32.12
CA LEU A 147 4.61 13.67 32.59
C LEU A 147 3.94 14.84 33.29
N ALA A 148 4.66 15.54 34.17
CA ALA A 148 4.16 16.71 34.86
C ALA A 148 3.87 17.87 33.89
N VAL A 149 4.76 18.10 32.93
CA VAL A 149 4.58 19.11 31.86
C VAL A 149 3.36 18.80 31.00
N GLY A 150 3.19 17.55 30.55
CA GLY A 150 2.04 17.15 29.73
C GLY A 150 0.71 17.38 30.44
N ARG A 151 0.64 17.06 31.74
CA ARG A 151 -0.54 17.30 32.57
C ARG A 151 -0.83 18.80 32.75
N ARG A 152 0.15 19.57 33.23
CA ARG A 152 -0.04 20.97 33.64
C ARG A 152 -0.05 21.95 32.47
N CYS A 153 0.79 21.71 31.47
CA CYS A 153 1.04 22.64 30.37
C CYS A 153 0.41 22.21 29.04
N GLY A 154 -0.31 21.08 28.99
CA GLY A 154 -0.88 20.56 27.74
C GLY A 154 -1.75 21.56 26.98
N GLY A 155 -2.53 22.40 27.68
CA GLY A 155 -3.34 23.45 27.07
C GLY A 155 -2.51 24.56 26.43
N TRP A 156 -1.38 24.93 27.03
CA TRP A 156 -0.44 25.86 26.41
C TRP A 156 0.25 25.23 25.20
N ILE A 157 0.70 23.97 25.30
CA ILE A 157 1.34 23.23 24.20
C ILE A 157 0.40 23.16 22.98
N ALA A 158 -0.87 22.85 23.19
CA ALA A 158 -1.88 22.78 22.15
C ALA A 158 -2.38 24.16 21.65
N SER A 159 -2.00 25.24 22.33
CA SER A 159 -2.39 26.60 21.92
C SER A 159 -1.58 27.06 20.69
N GLY A 160 -2.16 27.96 19.90
CA GLY A 160 -1.43 28.54 18.75
C GLY A 160 -0.14 29.26 19.13
N ARG A 161 -0.02 29.78 20.37
CA ARG A 161 1.24 30.35 20.87
C ARG A 161 2.27 29.27 21.16
N GLY A 162 1.87 28.19 21.84
CA GLY A 162 2.76 27.06 22.16
C GLY A 162 3.29 26.37 20.91
N GLU A 163 2.40 26.03 19.96
CA GLU A 163 2.76 25.43 18.67
C GLU A 163 3.74 26.32 17.87
N ALA A 164 3.57 27.64 17.91
CA ALA A 164 4.49 28.58 17.25
C ALA A 164 5.88 28.61 17.92
N TRP A 165 5.95 28.54 19.26
CA TRP A 165 7.21 28.43 20.00
C TRP A 165 7.92 27.11 19.71
N ILE A 166 7.18 26.01 19.67
CA ILE A 166 7.71 24.68 19.33
C ILE A 166 8.30 24.70 17.91
N ALA A 167 7.56 25.23 16.93
CA ALA A 167 8.05 25.35 15.56
C ALA A 167 9.37 26.16 15.47
N ARG A 168 9.47 27.29 16.17
CA ARG A 168 10.71 28.09 16.25
C ARG A 168 11.84 27.32 16.91
N GLY A 169 11.57 26.62 18.00
CA GLY A 169 12.54 25.78 18.70
C GLY A 169 13.11 24.69 17.78
N VAL A 170 12.26 24.06 16.97
CA VAL A 170 12.70 23.08 15.95
C VAL A 170 13.59 23.73 14.90
N VAL A 171 13.25 24.93 14.39
CA VAL A 171 14.13 25.65 13.44
C VAL A 171 15.51 25.91 14.05
N ILE A 172 15.57 26.39 15.29
CA ILE A 172 16.83 26.68 15.98
C ILE A 172 17.63 25.40 16.16
N ALA A 173 16.99 24.30 16.58
CA ALA A 173 17.65 23.00 16.73
C ALA A 173 18.19 22.48 15.39
N LEU A 174 17.41 22.57 14.31
CA LEU A 174 17.85 22.16 12.97
C LEU A 174 18.99 23.03 12.44
N ALA A 175 18.96 24.34 12.69
CA ALA A 175 20.03 25.25 12.33
C ALA A 175 21.31 24.94 13.11
N ALA A 176 21.20 24.64 14.41
CA ALA A 176 22.31 24.21 15.24
C ALA A 176 22.90 22.90 14.73
N VAL A 177 22.07 21.88 14.46
CA VAL A 177 22.51 20.60 13.88
C VAL A 177 23.17 20.82 12.52
N GLY A 178 22.58 21.63 11.64
CA GLY A 178 23.14 21.95 10.34
C GLY A 178 24.49 22.66 10.44
N ALA A 179 24.64 23.62 11.36
CA ALA A 179 25.90 24.30 11.63
C ALA A 179 26.94 23.33 12.20
N THR A 180 26.57 22.46 13.13
CA THR A 180 27.45 21.43 13.68
C THR A 180 27.91 20.46 12.60
N VAL A 181 27.00 19.99 11.73
CA VAL A 181 27.35 19.11 10.59
C VAL A 181 28.24 19.84 9.60
N ALA A 182 27.98 21.10 9.28
CA ALA A 182 28.82 21.89 8.36
C ALA A 182 30.23 22.13 8.92
N LEU A 183 30.34 22.48 10.19
CA LEU A 183 31.63 22.65 10.89
C LEU A 183 32.38 21.32 11.02
N ALA A 184 31.65 20.22 11.26
CA ALA A 184 32.21 18.89 11.39
C ALA A 184 32.44 18.18 10.04
N ALA A 185 31.90 18.68 8.93
CA ALA A 185 32.23 18.19 7.59
C ALA A 185 33.65 18.58 7.15
N HIS A 186 34.29 19.51 7.88
CA HIS A 186 35.67 19.94 7.66
C HIS A 186 36.70 19.28 8.61
N GLY A 187 36.32 18.22 9.37
CA GLY A 187 37.25 17.40 10.18
C GLY A 187 36.63 16.08 10.68
N ASP A 188 37.41 15.20 11.32
CA ASP A 188 36.93 13.90 11.88
C ASP A 188 35.98 14.02 13.10
N VAL A 189 35.33 15.17 13.27
CA VAL A 189 34.54 15.58 14.44
C VAL A 189 33.08 15.10 14.37
N LEU A 190 32.64 14.56 13.23
CA LEU A 190 31.29 14.03 13.08
C LEU A 190 31.03 12.83 14.01
N ASP A 191 32.03 12.00 14.28
CA ASP A 191 31.84 10.77 15.07
C ASP A 191 31.51 11.03 16.55
N PRO A 192 32.22 11.89 17.31
CA PRO A 192 31.89 12.17 18.71
C PRO A 192 30.54 12.85 18.91
N ALA A 193 30.20 13.84 18.08
CA ALA A 193 28.92 14.55 18.18
C ALA A 193 27.75 13.64 17.80
N THR A 194 27.93 12.80 16.79
CA THR A 194 26.93 11.81 16.40
C THR A 194 26.78 10.70 17.42
N ALA A 195 27.88 10.24 18.02
CA ALA A 195 27.86 9.29 19.11
C ALA A 195 27.12 9.85 20.32
N ALA A 196 27.29 11.13 20.66
CA ALA A 196 26.54 11.79 21.73
C ALA A 196 25.04 11.89 21.42
N ILE A 197 24.67 12.31 20.21
CA ILE A 197 23.26 12.38 19.78
C ILE A 197 22.62 10.98 19.75
N ALA A 198 23.34 9.96 19.28
CA ALA A 198 22.88 8.57 19.32
C ALA A 198 22.72 8.06 20.76
N SER A 199 23.67 8.40 21.63
CA SER A 199 23.66 7.97 23.04
C SER A 199 22.51 8.58 23.83
N TYR A 200 22.10 9.82 23.55
CA TYR A 200 21.07 10.54 24.31
C TYR A 200 19.77 10.81 23.53
N GLY A 201 19.67 10.43 22.25
CA GLY A 201 18.50 10.69 21.41
C GLY A 201 17.21 10.06 21.93
N HIS A 202 17.33 8.95 22.67
CA HIS A 202 16.22 8.31 23.37
C HIS A 202 15.59 9.21 24.44
N LEU A 203 16.33 10.15 25.04
CA LEU A 203 15.79 11.11 26.02
C LEU A 203 14.77 12.06 25.38
N VAL A 204 14.96 12.45 24.11
CA VAL A 204 13.99 13.25 23.36
C VAL A 204 12.70 12.47 23.14
N VAL A 205 12.83 11.16 22.85
CA VAL A 205 11.67 10.26 22.71
C VAL A 205 10.93 10.15 24.04
N LEU A 206 11.63 9.91 25.14
CA LEU A 206 11.04 9.84 26.49
C LEU A 206 10.40 11.16 26.91
N LEU A 207 11.00 12.30 26.56
CA LEU A 207 10.44 13.62 26.80
C LEU A 207 9.10 13.78 26.07
N VAL A 208 9.06 13.55 24.76
CA VAL A 208 7.83 13.73 23.98
C VAL A 208 6.76 12.72 24.39
N LEU A 209 7.15 11.46 24.63
CA LEU A 209 6.26 10.41 25.09
C LEU A 209 5.72 10.66 26.50
N GLY A 210 6.56 11.14 27.42
CA GLY A 210 6.17 11.55 28.76
C GLY A 210 5.17 12.70 28.74
N VAL A 211 5.40 13.71 27.90
CA VAL A 211 4.43 14.80 27.67
C VAL A 211 3.12 14.23 27.11
N ALA A 212 3.19 13.29 26.17
CA ALA A 212 2.00 12.67 25.59
C ALA A 212 1.17 11.92 26.64
N ILE A 213 1.81 11.05 27.43
CA ILE A 213 1.15 10.29 28.50
C ILE A 213 0.59 11.24 29.56
N GLY A 214 1.34 12.26 29.95
CA GLY A 214 0.89 13.30 30.87
C GLY A 214 -0.38 13.99 30.36
N ALA A 215 -0.38 14.40 29.08
CA ALA A 215 -1.52 15.04 28.43
C ALA A 215 -2.76 14.13 28.38
N THR A 216 -2.61 12.81 28.21
CA THR A 216 -3.76 11.90 28.18
C THR A 216 -4.52 11.76 29.50
N ARG A 217 -3.86 12.06 30.63
CA ARG A 217 -4.50 12.00 31.96
C ARG A 217 -5.51 13.11 32.18
N GLU A 218 -5.38 14.22 31.47
CA GLU A 218 -6.33 15.33 31.52
C GLU A 218 -7.27 15.25 30.31
N PRO A 219 -8.61 15.15 30.48
CA PRO A 219 -9.55 15.05 29.36
C PRO A 219 -9.39 16.18 28.32
N ALA A 220 -9.08 17.40 28.78
CA ALA A 220 -8.85 18.57 27.94
C ALA A 220 -7.63 18.43 27.01
N HIS A 221 -6.62 17.65 27.39
CA HIS A 221 -5.36 17.51 26.63
C HIS A 221 -5.22 16.14 25.95
N ARG A 222 -6.24 15.27 26.07
CA ARG A 222 -6.21 13.91 25.51
C ARG A 222 -5.92 13.87 24.02
N ARG A 223 -6.42 14.87 23.27
CA ARG A 223 -6.12 15.04 21.85
C ARG A 223 -4.61 15.17 21.61
N LEU A 224 -3.98 16.12 22.30
CA LEU A 224 -2.55 16.38 22.19
C LEU A 224 -1.75 15.12 22.50
N GLY A 225 -2.12 14.41 23.58
CA GLY A 225 -1.47 13.15 23.94
C GLY A 225 -1.52 12.11 22.82
N ARG A 226 -2.69 11.87 22.23
CA ARG A 226 -2.83 10.90 21.12
C ARG A 226 -2.05 11.31 19.88
N VAL A 227 -2.09 12.59 19.48
CA VAL A 227 -1.33 13.08 18.31
C VAL A 227 0.18 12.99 18.56
N LEU A 228 0.67 13.33 19.75
CA LEU A 228 2.09 13.23 20.08
C LEU A 228 2.61 11.78 20.04
N VAL A 229 1.85 10.79 20.51
CA VAL A 229 2.28 9.39 20.37
C VAL A 229 2.29 8.96 18.91
N LEU A 230 1.30 9.37 18.12
CA LEU A 230 1.28 9.08 16.68
C LEU A 230 2.50 9.71 15.98
N PHE A 231 2.84 10.95 16.33
CA PHE A 231 4.04 11.63 15.86
C PHE A 231 5.30 10.87 16.25
N VAL A 232 5.46 10.51 17.53
CA VAL A 232 6.65 9.78 18.02
C VAL A 232 6.77 8.42 17.37
N ALA A 233 5.69 7.63 17.32
CA ALA A 233 5.68 6.33 16.65
C ALA A 233 6.06 6.47 15.17
N SER A 234 5.56 7.52 14.51
CA SER A 234 5.85 7.83 13.12
C SER A 234 7.30 8.25 12.87
N ALA A 235 7.82 9.15 13.71
CA ALA A 235 9.20 9.61 13.65
C ALA A 235 10.18 8.46 13.95
N LEU A 236 9.88 7.60 14.94
CA LEU A 236 10.66 6.41 15.25
C LEU A 236 10.65 5.41 14.10
N PHE A 237 9.49 5.18 13.48
CA PHE A 237 9.37 4.32 12.31
C PHE A 237 10.28 4.81 11.17
N TYR A 238 10.27 6.12 10.90
CA TYR A 238 11.15 6.71 9.89
C TYR A 238 12.63 6.62 10.30
N GLN A 239 12.95 6.95 11.55
CA GLN A 239 14.31 6.96 12.06
C GLN A 239 14.92 5.56 12.05
N ALA A 240 14.15 4.51 12.37
CA ALA A 240 14.62 3.14 12.29
C ALA A 240 15.12 2.78 10.88
N TRP A 241 14.41 3.27 9.85
CA TRP A 241 14.85 3.12 8.46
C TRP A 241 16.11 3.94 8.19
N ALA A 242 16.10 5.23 8.55
CA ALA A 242 17.22 6.13 8.31
C ALA A 242 18.52 5.66 9.00
N SER A 243 18.44 5.11 10.22
CA SER A 243 19.59 4.61 10.98
C SER A 243 20.20 3.33 10.39
N ALA A 244 19.43 2.56 9.63
CA ALA A 244 19.94 1.37 8.95
C ALA A 244 20.70 1.71 7.66
N MET A 245 20.63 2.95 7.18
CA MET A 245 21.29 3.40 5.94
C MET A 245 22.70 3.96 6.23
N PRO A 246 23.71 3.61 5.42
CA PRO A 246 25.10 4.01 5.66
C PRO A 246 25.35 5.49 5.36
N GLY A 247 26.18 6.19 6.14
CA GLY A 247 26.60 7.57 5.85
C GLY A 247 25.60 8.64 6.33
N PRO A 248 25.42 9.77 5.59
CA PRO A 248 24.64 10.92 6.06
C PRO A 248 23.12 10.68 6.10
N TYR A 249 22.62 9.56 5.55
CA TYR A 249 21.19 9.23 5.55
C TYR A 249 20.61 9.03 6.97
N ARG A 250 21.46 8.79 7.98
CA ARG A 250 21.05 8.78 9.39
C ARG A 250 20.44 10.10 9.89
N TYR A 251 20.71 11.23 9.22
CA TYR A 251 20.16 12.56 9.56
C TYR A 251 18.96 12.97 8.70
N LEU A 252 18.45 12.09 7.86
CA LEU A 252 17.40 12.41 6.91
C LEU A 252 16.06 12.79 7.57
N LEU A 253 15.82 12.32 8.80
CA LEU A 253 14.68 12.79 9.60
C LEU A 253 14.78 14.30 9.87
N ALA A 254 15.98 14.83 10.12
CA ALA A 254 16.19 16.25 10.34
C ALA A 254 15.88 17.07 9.08
N LEU A 255 16.27 16.57 7.90
CA LEU A 255 15.90 17.17 6.62
C LEU A 255 14.37 17.23 6.44
N LEU A 256 13.68 16.11 6.73
CA LEU A 256 12.21 16.07 6.64
C LEU A 256 11.54 17.01 7.65
N LEU A 257 12.02 17.07 8.89
CA LEU A 257 11.51 18.03 9.88
C LEU A 257 11.72 19.47 9.40
N GLY A 258 12.83 19.74 8.71
CA GLY A 258 13.09 21.03 8.08
C GLY A 258 12.06 21.39 7.01
N THR A 259 11.75 20.47 6.09
CA THR A 259 10.73 20.71 5.06
C THR A 259 9.32 20.83 5.66
N ILE A 260 9.00 20.04 6.67
CA ILE A 260 7.74 20.12 7.43
C ILE A 260 7.57 21.51 8.07
N VAL A 261 8.59 22.02 8.77
CA VAL A 261 8.48 23.33 9.42
C VAL A 261 8.44 24.46 8.40
N LEU A 262 9.19 24.34 7.29
CA LEU A 262 9.12 25.29 6.19
C LEU A 262 7.71 25.36 5.61
N ASP A 263 7.11 24.24 5.22
CA ASP A 263 5.76 24.21 4.63
C ASP A 263 4.66 24.60 5.62
N TYR A 264 4.85 24.31 6.91
CA TYR A 264 3.96 24.81 7.97
C TYR A 264 3.90 26.35 7.96
N TYR A 265 5.04 27.03 7.95
CA TYR A 265 5.09 28.49 7.90
C TYR A 265 4.63 29.04 6.55
N LEU A 266 5.03 28.42 5.43
CA LEU A 266 4.57 28.82 4.10
C LEU A 266 3.04 28.76 4.01
N GLY A 267 2.41 27.70 4.52
CA GLY A 267 0.94 27.62 4.60
C GLY A 267 0.33 28.80 5.35
N ILE A 268 0.85 29.13 6.53
CA ILE A 268 0.36 30.28 7.33
C ILE A 268 0.56 31.60 6.58
N TRP A 269 1.72 31.81 5.94
CA TRP A 269 2.01 33.04 5.22
C TRP A 269 1.21 33.17 3.92
N ILE A 270 0.96 32.06 3.20
CA ILE A 270 0.09 32.01 2.02
C ILE A 270 -1.33 32.44 2.42
N GLU A 271 -1.84 31.89 3.52
CA GLU A 271 -3.19 32.20 3.99
C GLU A 271 -3.34 33.68 4.40
N ARG A 272 -2.34 34.23 5.11
CA ARG A 272 -2.34 35.64 5.55
C ARG A 272 -2.10 36.64 4.41
N SER A 273 -1.56 36.19 3.27
CA SER A 273 -1.24 37.08 2.16
C SER A 273 -2.49 37.42 1.33
N GLU A 274 -2.89 38.68 1.36
CA GLU A 274 -3.94 39.22 0.50
C GLU A 274 -3.42 39.50 -0.92
N ALA A 275 -2.18 39.99 -1.03
CA ALA A 275 -1.54 40.29 -2.31
C ALA A 275 -1.33 39.01 -3.16
N PRO A 276 -1.92 38.92 -4.38
CA PRO A 276 -1.84 37.74 -5.23
C PRO A 276 -0.41 37.36 -5.63
N ALA A 277 0.44 38.35 -5.91
CA ALA A 277 1.84 38.13 -6.31
C ALA A 277 2.66 37.49 -5.18
N ARG A 278 2.57 38.03 -3.96
CA ARG A 278 3.23 37.46 -2.78
C ARG A 278 2.72 36.05 -2.47
N ARG A 279 1.41 35.83 -2.54
CA ARG A 279 0.80 34.51 -2.35
C ARG A 279 1.32 33.49 -3.37
N LYS A 280 1.46 33.90 -4.63
CA LYS A 280 2.04 33.08 -5.70
C LYS A 280 3.53 32.80 -5.48
N ALA A 281 4.32 33.79 -5.06
CA ALA A 281 5.73 33.60 -4.75
C ALA A 281 5.93 32.59 -3.61
N LEU A 282 5.13 32.67 -2.54
CA LEU A 282 5.22 31.74 -1.41
C LEU A 282 4.92 30.29 -1.80
N VAL A 283 3.90 30.04 -2.62
CA VAL A 283 3.63 28.66 -3.09
C VAL A 283 4.71 28.18 -4.06
N ILE A 284 5.30 29.07 -4.87
CA ILE A 284 6.45 28.72 -5.72
C ILE A 284 7.64 28.29 -4.85
N VAL A 285 7.92 28.99 -3.74
CA VAL A 285 8.98 28.58 -2.80
C VAL A 285 8.72 27.18 -2.23
N SER A 286 7.47 26.86 -1.85
CA SER A 286 7.09 25.50 -1.40
C SER A 286 7.31 24.47 -2.50
N VAL A 287 6.87 24.76 -3.73
CA VAL A 287 7.03 23.88 -4.89
C VAL A 287 8.51 23.62 -5.19
N CYS A 288 9.32 24.67 -5.29
CA CYS A 288 10.73 24.57 -5.61
C CYS A 288 11.53 23.87 -4.51
N SER A 289 11.24 24.11 -3.24
CA SER A 289 11.94 23.43 -2.13
C SER A 289 11.62 21.93 -2.08
N ASN A 290 10.34 21.55 -2.15
CA ASN A 290 9.93 20.15 -2.13
C ASN A 290 10.40 19.37 -3.36
N LEU A 291 10.21 19.92 -4.56
CA LEU A 291 10.67 19.29 -5.80
C LEU A 291 12.19 19.34 -5.92
N GLY A 292 12.87 20.35 -5.37
CA GLY A 292 14.32 20.45 -5.36
C GLY A 292 14.97 19.34 -4.53
N VAL A 293 14.43 19.05 -3.33
CA VAL A 293 14.89 17.91 -2.51
C VAL A 293 14.64 16.59 -3.25
N LEU A 294 13.45 16.40 -3.82
CA LEU A 294 13.16 15.20 -4.61
C LEU A 294 14.10 15.06 -5.81
N PHE A 295 14.37 16.16 -6.51
CA PHE A 295 15.25 16.18 -7.67
C PHE A 295 16.69 15.84 -7.31
N PHE A 296 17.20 16.39 -6.22
CA PHE A 296 18.54 16.09 -5.74
C PHE A 296 18.74 14.59 -5.48
N PHE A 297 17.83 13.95 -4.74
CA PHE A 297 17.98 12.53 -4.40
C PHE A 297 17.58 11.56 -5.52
N LYS A 298 16.63 11.93 -6.39
CA LYS A 298 16.06 11.00 -7.40
C LYS A 298 16.59 11.23 -8.81
N TYR A 299 16.85 12.48 -9.21
CA TYR A 299 17.02 12.84 -10.62
C TYR A 299 18.41 13.41 -10.96
N ALA A 300 19.23 13.78 -9.97
CA ALA A 300 20.52 14.43 -10.20
C ALA A 300 21.45 13.61 -11.12
N ASP A 301 21.61 12.31 -10.87
CA ASP A 301 22.43 11.43 -11.71
C ASP A 301 21.82 11.25 -13.10
N PHE A 302 20.51 11.02 -13.22
CA PHE A 302 19.84 10.85 -14.51
C PHE A 302 20.00 12.07 -15.43
N PHE A 303 19.73 13.28 -14.93
CA PHE A 303 19.85 14.48 -15.77
C PHE A 303 21.30 14.83 -16.08
N SER A 304 22.23 14.68 -15.13
CA SER A 304 23.63 14.99 -15.39
C SER A 304 24.27 14.00 -16.35
N GLN A 305 23.99 12.70 -16.23
CA GLN A 305 24.67 11.65 -16.98
C GLN A 305 23.94 11.23 -18.26
N ASP A 306 22.64 10.99 -18.17
CA ASP A 306 21.86 10.35 -19.25
C ASP A 306 21.15 11.37 -20.16
N VAL A 307 20.92 12.60 -19.69
CA VAL A 307 20.25 13.66 -20.46
C VAL A 307 21.24 14.72 -20.96
N LEU A 308 22.04 15.29 -20.05
CA LEU A 308 22.95 16.40 -20.37
C LEU A 308 24.39 15.95 -20.66
N HIS A 309 24.73 14.69 -20.37
CA HIS A 309 26.07 14.11 -20.56
C HIS A 309 27.22 14.98 -19.99
N LEU A 310 27.00 15.58 -18.82
CA LEU A 310 27.97 16.43 -18.14
C LEU A 310 29.13 15.58 -17.60
N PRO A 311 30.38 16.08 -17.67
CA PRO A 311 31.58 15.39 -17.18
C PRO A 311 31.71 15.50 -15.65
N VAL A 312 30.65 15.19 -14.91
CA VAL A 312 30.62 15.18 -13.44
C VAL A 312 30.54 13.74 -12.95
N ARG A 313 31.08 13.45 -11.76
CA ARG A 313 31.00 12.12 -11.15
C ARG A 313 29.57 11.84 -10.68
N ARG A 314 29.08 10.61 -10.88
CA ARG A 314 27.82 10.13 -10.29
C ARG A 314 27.85 10.24 -8.76
N LEU A 315 26.78 10.80 -8.21
CA LEU A 315 26.63 11.01 -6.77
C LEU A 315 26.25 9.70 -6.05
N HIS A 316 25.61 8.75 -6.74
CA HIS A 316 25.16 7.47 -6.18
C HIS A 316 24.32 7.64 -4.92
N LEU A 317 23.39 8.59 -4.96
CA LEU A 317 22.54 8.90 -3.82
C LEU A 317 21.48 7.79 -3.62
N ILE A 318 21.36 7.32 -2.39
CA ILE A 318 20.29 6.42 -1.97
C ILE A 318 19.01 7.24 -1.85
N LEU A 319 17.94 6.82 -2.51
CA LEU A 319 16.66 7.51 -2.42
C LEU A 319 16.06 7.33 -1.00
N PRO A 320 15.84 8.43 -0.25
CA PRO A 320 15.03 8.44 0.97
C PRO A 320 13.69 7.69 0.84
N ALA A 321 13.43 6.71 1.71
CA ALA A 321 12.16 6.00 1.70
C ALA A 321 10.99 6.97 1.93
N GLY A 322 10.00 6.92 1.04
CA GLY A 322 8.79 7.73 1.16
C GLY A 322 8.92 9.21 0.76
N ILE A 323 10.12 9.71 0.39
CA ILE A 323 10.29 11.15 0.07
C ILE A 323 9.39 11.62 -1.07
N SER A 324 9.16 10.77 -2.07
CA SER A 324 8.23 11.04 -3.16
C SER A 324 6.80 11.28 -2.66
N PHE A 325 6.34 10.53 -1.65
CA PHE A 325 5.01 10.69 -1.06
C PHE A 325 4.95 11.91 -0.14
N HIS A 326 5.98 12.13 0.68
CA HIS A 326 6.06 13.31 1.54
C HIS A 326 6.01 14.60 0.73
N THR A 327 6.75 14.66 -0.39
CA THR A 327 6.69 15.76 -1.35
C THR A 327 5.26 16.01 -1.83
N PHE A 328 4.53 14.98 -2.28
CA PHE A 328 3.13 15.16 -2.73
C PHE A 328 2.16 15.56 -1.63
N GLN A 329 2.37 15.08 -0.39
CA GLN A 329 1.57 15.46 0.77
C GLN A 329 1.76 16.94 1.12
N SER A 330 3.02 17.37 1.27
CA SER A 330 3.37 18.76 1.54
C SER A 330 2.87 19.72 0.45
N LEU A 331 3.06 19.35 -0.82
CA LEU A 331 2.55 20.14 -1.94
C LEU A 331 1.02 20.21 -1.96
N SER A 332 0.31 19.12 -1.63
CA SER A 332 -1.16 19.15 -1.56
C SER A 332 -1.64 20.20 -0.55
N TYR A 333 -0.97 20.29 0.61
CA TYR A 333 -1.29 21.26 1.65
C TYR A 333 -1.09 22.71 1.16
N THR A 334 0.11 23.06 0.70
CA THR A 334 0.42 24.45 0.34
C THR A 334 -0.36 24.91 -0.89
N ILE A 335 -0.61 24.02 -1.86
CA ILE A 335 -1.44 24.31 -3.04
C ILE A 335 -2.91 24.49 -2.65
N ASP A 336 -3.47 23.67 -1.77
CA ASP A 336 -4.88 23.81 -1.37
C ASP A 336 -5.12 25.05 -0.50
N VAL A 337 -4.15 25.42 0.34
CA VAL A 337 -4.17 26.71 1.05
C VAL A 337 -4.06 27.89 0.07
N TYR A 338 -3.19 27.80 -0.93
CA TYR A 338 -3.07 28.80 -2.00
C TYR A 338 -4.38 28.98 -2.78
N ARG A 339 -5.06 27.86 -3.08
CA ARG A 339 -6.36 27.81 -3.75
C ARG A 339 -7.54 28.14 -2.84
N ARG A 340 -7.29 28.48 -1.57
CA ARG A 340 -8.32 28.79 -0.55
C ARG A 340 -9.34 27.66 -0.32
N ARG A 341 -8.96 26.41 -0.59
CA ARG A 341 -9.78 25.22 -0.34
C ARG A 341 -9.60 24.66 1.06
N LEU A 342 -8.45 24.94 1.67
CA LEU A 342 -8.08 24.50 3.01
C LEU A 342 -7.55 25.69 3.81
N ARG A 343 -7.88 25.77 5.09
CA ARG A 343 -7.26 26.73 6.02
C ARG A 343 -5.92 26.20 6.49
N ALA A 344 -4.94 27.08 6.67
CA ALA A 344 -3.62 26.66 7.13
C ALA A 344 -3.69 26.18 8.58
N THR A 345 -3.14 25.00 8.86
CA THR A 345 -3.11 24.44 10.22
C THR A 345 -2.30 25.33 11.15
N ARG A 346 -2.74 25.41 12.41
CA ARG A 346 -2.05 26.15 13.49
C ARG A 346 -1.29 25.24 14.44
N SER A 347 -1.29 23.95 14.18
CA SER A 347 -0.57 22.94 14.95
C SER A 347 0.53 22.34 14.09
N VAL A 348 1.79 22.65 14.44
CA VAL A 348 2.97 22.08 13.78
C VAL A 348 3.06 20.59 14.09
N ILE A 349 2.64 20.17 15.29
CA ILE A 349 2.59 18.77 15.68
C ILE A 349 1.62 17.99 14.79
N SER A 350 0.42 18.53 14.53
CA SER A 350 -0.57 17.89 13.65
C SER A 350 -0.07 17.85 12.20
N PHE A 351 0.60 18.91 11.74
CA PHE A 351 1.19 18.94 10.40
C PHE A 351 2.32 17.91 10.24
N ALA A 352 3.22 17.83 11.21
CA ALA A 352 4.30 16.85 11.23
C ALA A 352 3.76 15.42 11.30
N THR A 353 2.72 15.18 12.11
CA THR A 353 2.03 13.88 12.18
C THR A 353 1.40 13.50 10.84
N PHE A 354 0.79 14.46 10.14
CA PHE A 354 0.21 14.24 8.81
C PHE A 354 1.27 13.78 7.80
N VAL A 355 2.41 14.47 7.73
CA VAL A 355 3.49 14.13 6.78
C VAL A 355 4.17 12.81 7.15
N LEU A 356 4.43 12.58 8.43
CA LEU A 356 5.16 11.39 8.90
C LEU A 356 4.27 10.16 9.15
N PHE A 357 2.94 10.26 9.01
CA PHE A 357 2.01 9.22 9.45
C PHE A 357 2.42 7.81 8.96
N PHE A 358 2.95 6.98 9.87
CA PHE A 358 3.60 5.73 9.48
C PHE A 358 2.71 4.72 8.70
N PRO A 359 1.38 4.62 8.93
CA PRO A 359 0.56 3.64 8.21
C PRO A 359 0.65 3.80 6.70
N GLN A 360 0.82 5.03 6.21
CA GLN A 360 0.98 5.33 4.79
C GLN A 360 2.45 5.49 4.37
N LEU A 361 3.38 5.59 5.34
CA LEU A 361 4.75 6.01 5.07
C LEU A 361 5.43 4.98 4.17
N VAL A 362 6.21 5.47 3.20
CA VAL A 362 6.82 4.76 2.05
C VAL A 362 5.93 4.57 0.81
N ALA A 363 4.84 3.80 0.86
CA ALA A 363 4.09 3.43 -0.34
C ALA A 363 2.57 3.28 -0.13
N GLY A 364 2.00 3.89 0.92
CA GLY A 364 0.55 3.85 1.15
C GLY A 364 -0.23 4.70 0.13
N PRO A 365 -1.55 4.79 0.25
CA PRO A 365 -2.31 5.80 -0.50
C PRO A 365 -1.70 7.19 -0.30
N ILE A 366 -1.58 7.99 -1.37
CA ILE A 366 -1.18 9.40 -1.28
C ILE A 366 -2.33 10.18 -0.66
N VAL A 367 -2.28 10.35 0.66
CA VAL A 367 -3.31 11.06 1.41
C VAL A 367 -3.11 12.56 1.26
N ARG A 368 -4.20 13.29 1.02
CA ARG A 368 -4.16 14.74 0.91
C ARG A 368 -4.34 15.40 2.26
N ALA A 369 -3.84 16.62 2.37
CA ALA A 369 -4.00 17.44 3.56
C ALA A 369 -5.48 17.59 3.99
N GLN A 370 -6.38 17.79 3.02
CA GLN A 370 -7.82 17.89 3.24
C GLN A 370 -8.48 16.62 3.81
N ASP A 371 -7.85 15.44 3.64
CA ASP A 371 -8.44 14.17 4.06
C ASP A 371 -8.02 13.80 5.50
N LEU A 372 -6.75 14.05 5.87
CA LEU A 372 -6.18 13.60 7.15
C LEU A 372 -6.01 14.70 8.20
N LEU A 373 -5.69 15.95 7.81
CA LEU A 373 -5.54 17.02 8.81
C LEU A 373 -6.83 17.29 9.61
N PRO A 374 -8.05 17.24 9.03
CA PRO A 374 -9.28 17.35 9.81
C PRO A 374 -9.39 16.24 10.86
N GLN A 375 -9.04 14.99 10.51
CA GLN A 375 -9.06 13.86 11.43
C GLN A 375 -8.01 13.97 12.56
N LEU A 376 -6.94 14.74 12.36
CA LEU A 376 -5.96 15.05 13.41
C LEU A 376 -6.39 16.25 14.28
N THR A 377 -7.22 17.13 13.74
CA THR A 377 -7.82 18.26 14.45
C THR A 377 -8.95 17.79 15.36
N GLU A 378 -9.84 16.97 14.82
CA GLU A 378 -10.93 16.34 15.55
C GLU A 378 -10.73 14.83 15.47
N LEU A 379 -10.15 14.26 16.54
CA LEU A 379 -9.78 12.85 16.54
C LEU A 379 -11.02 11.96 16.50
N PRO A 380 -11.13 11.08 15.49
CA PRO A 380 -12.23 10.13 15.41
C PRO A 380 -12.20 9.18 16.62
N PRO A 381 -13.38 8.76 17.13
CA PRO A 381 -13.47 7.77 18.17
C PRO A 381 -12.89 6.44 17.68
N LEU A 382 -12.24 5.70 18.58
CA LEU A 382 -11.76 4.37 18.28
C LEU A 382 -12.97 3.43 18.21
N GLN A 383 -13.40 3.13 17.00
CA GLN A 383 -14.49 2.19 16.76
C GLN A 383 -13.94 0.78 16.64
N LEU A 384 -14.48 -0.09 17.48
CA LEU A 384 -13.93 -1.41 17.60
C LEU A 384 -14.16 -2.27 16.35
N GLU A 385 -15.36 -2.18 15.79
CA GLU A 385 -15.72 -2.81 14.52
C GLU A 385 -14.77 -2.38 13.39
N ALA A 386 -14.43 -1.09 13.33
CA ALA A 386 -13.49 -0.55 12.34
C ALA A 386 -12.07 -1.10 12.55
N ALA A 387 -11.61 -1.22 13.80
CA ALA A 387 -10.31 -1.82 14.10
C ALA A 387 -10.26 -3.31 13.72
N THR A 388 -11.28 -4.10 14.02
CA THR A 388 -11.38 -5.51 13.58
C THR A 388 -11.45 -5.64 12.06
N ALA A 389 -12.18 -4.75 11.39
CA ALA A 389 -12.21 -4.72 9.93
C ALA A 389 -10.83 -4.36 9.34
N GLY A 390 -10.07 -3.50 10.02
CA GLY A 390 -8.69 -3.16 9.69
C GLY A 390 -7.75 -4.35 9.84
N LEU A 391 -7.86 -5.13 10.91
CA LEU A 391 -7.09 -6.37 11.10
C LEU A 391 -7.36 -7.40 9.99
N PHE A 392 -8.63 -7.62 9.66
CA PHE A 392 -9.01 -8.48 8.53
C PHE A 392 -8.36 -7.99 7.23
N ARG A 393 -8.38 -6.68 6.99
CA ARG A 393 -7.80 -6.07 5.80
C ARG A 393 -6.28 -6.24 5.74
N ILE A 394 -5.57 -6.07 6.85
CA ILE A 394 -4.12 -6.32 6.94
C ILE A 394 -3.82 -7.76 6.52
N VAL A 395 -4.56 -8.73 7.05
CA VAL A 395 -4.37 -10.15 6.71
C VAL A 395 -4.64 -10.46 5.24
N VAL A 396 -5.68 -9.86 4.64
CA VAL A 396 -5.92 -9.97 3.20
C VAL A 396 -4.74 -9.39 2.40
N GLY A 397 -4.21 -8.24 2.82
CA GLY A 397 -3.03 -7.65 2.21
C GLY A 397 -1.80 -8.57 2.31
N LEU A 398 -1.53 -9.12 3.49
CA LEU A 398 -0.46 -10.09 3.71
C LEU A 398 -0.60 -11.30 2.78
N PHE A 399 -1.78 -11.90 2.69
CA PHE A 399 -2.02 -13.03 1.80
C PHE A 399 -1.73 -12.68 0.32
N LYS A 400 -2.23 -11.54 -0.17
CA LYS A 400 -1.95 -11.07 -1.53
C LYS A 400 -0.45 -10.93 -1.80
N LYS A 401 0.31 -10.40 -0.83
CA LYS A 401 1.76 -10.22 -0.92
C LYS A 401 2.47 -11.57 -0.99
N ILE A 402 2.30 -12.36 0.08
CA ILE A 402 3.15 -13.51 0.37
C ILE A 402 2.78 -14.70 -0.51
N ALA A 403 1.48 -14.99 -0.61
CA ALA A 403 1.00 -16.21 -1.27
C ALA A 403 0.86 -16.07 -2.80
N LEU A 404 0.70 -14.85 -3.31
CA LEU A 404 0.43 -14.62 -4.73
C LEU A 404 1.51 -13.76 -5.40
N ALA A 405 1.75 -12.55 -4.89
CA ALA A 405 2.68 -11.63 -5.55
C ALA A 405 4.12 -12.15 -5.51
N ASP A 406 4.61 -12.59 -4.36
CA ASP A 406 5.98 -13.09 -4.19
C ASP A 406 6.20 -14.41 -4.94
N THR A 407 5.18 -15.27 -4.97
CA THR A 407 5.22 -16.51 -5.78
C THR A 407 5.32 -16.19 -7.27
N LEU A 408 4.51 -15.28 -7.80
CA LEU A 408 4.61 -14.85 -9.21
C LEU A 408 5.97 -14.22 -9.52
N ALA A 409 6.48 -13.37 -8.61
CA ALA A 409 7.78 -12.72 -8.74
C ALA A 409 8.90 -13.74 -8.87
N LEU A 410 9.04 -14.62 -7.88
CA LEU A 410 10.18 -15.53 -7.77
C LEU A 410 10.10 -16.73 -8.72
N ALA A 411 8.91 -17.29 -8.93
CA ALA A 411 8.77 -18.52 -9.70
C ALA A 411 8.75 -18.28 -11.22
N LEU A 412 8.34 -17.10 -11.68
CA LEU A 412 8.19 -16.79 -13.10
C LEU A 412 8.79 -15.43 -13.49
N VAL A 413 8.26 -14.34 -12.94
CA VAL A 413 8.46 -13.00 -13.51
C VAL A 413 9.92 -12.56 -13.49
N ASP A 414 10.60 -12.68 -12.35
CA ASP A 414 11.97 -12.22 -12.20
C ASP A 414 12.92 -12.98 -13.14
N ARG A 415 12.76 -14.31 -13.22
CA ARG A 415 13.58 -15.17 -14.10
C ARG A 415 13.42 -14.80 -15.57
N VAL A 416 12.19 -14.57 -16.01
CA VAL A 416 11.89 -14.27 -17.41
C VAL A 416 12.35 -12.86 -17.78
N PHE A 417 12.15 -11.86 -16.92
CA PHE A 417 12.60 -10.50 -17.22
C PHE A 417 14.13 -10.33 -17.08
N GLU A 418 14.82 -11.17 -16.31
CA GLU A 418 16.29 -11.16 -16.24
C GLU A 418 16.94 -11.70 -17.53
N ALA A 419 16.40 -12.76 -18.12
CA ALA A 419 16.95 -13.42 -19.31
C ALA A 419 15.85 -13.93 -20.25
N PRO A 420 15.09 -13.03 -20.92
CA PRO A 420 13.91 -13.41 -21.71
C PRO A 420 14.24 -14.39 -22.83
N GLU A 421 15.45 -14.33 -23.38
CA GLU A 421 15.92 -15.21 -24.45
C GLU A 421 16.07 -16.69 -24.09
N ARG A 422 15.92 -17.04 -22.81
CA ARG A 422 15.95 -18.43 -22.33
C ARG A 422 14.57 -19.07 -22.22
N PHE A 423 13.52 -18.31 -22.55
CA PHE A 423 12.13 -18.73 -22.38
C PHE A 423 11.38 -18.62 -23.70
N SER A 424 10.37 -19.47 -23.85
CA SER A 424 9.53 -19.47 -25.05
C SER A 424 8.63 -18.22 -25.12
N ALA A 425 8.02 -17.96 -26.27
CA ALA A 425 7.05 -16.86 -26.41
C ALA A 425 5.86 -17.02 -25.45
N LEU A 426 5.36 -18.25 -25.24
CA LEU A 426 4.26 -18.51 -24.31
C LEU A 426 4.64 -18.23 -22.85
N GLU A 427 5.84 -18.62 -22.42
CA GLU A 427 6.36 -18.34 -21.08
C GLU A 427 6.57 -16.85 -20.86
N VAL A 428 7.06 -16.14 -21.88
CA VAL A 428 7.24 -14.70 -21.83
C VAL A 428 5.90 -13.96 -21.75
N ILE A 429 4.88 -14.38 -22.52
CA ILE A 429 3.52 -13.83 -22.40
C ILE A 429 2.96 -14.09 -20.99
N ALA A 430 3.11 -15.31 -20.47
CA ALA A 430 2.68 -15.66 -19.13
C ALA A 430 3.40 -14.82 -18.06
N ALA A 431 4.68 -14.50 -18.24
CA ALA A 431 5.44 -13.64 -17.36
C ALA A 431 5.02 -12.18 -17.43
N VAL A 432 4.66 -11.66 -18.61
CA VAL A 432 4.10 -10.31 -18.75
C VAL A 432 2.75 -10.21 -18.02
N TYR A 433 1.88 -11.21 -18.14
CA TYR A 433 0.63 -11.27 -17.38
C TYR A 433 0.86 -11.48 -15.89
N GLY A 434 1.83 -12.33 -15.55
CA GLY A 434 2.30 -12.56 -14.20
C GLY A 434 2.81 -11.27 -13.56
N TYR A 435 3.52 -10.44 -14.31
CA TYR A 435 3.99 -9.15 -13.83
C TYR A 435 2.83 -8.18 -13.61
N ALA A 436 1.86 -8.11 -14.52
CA ALA A 436 0.66 -7.30 -14.32
C ALA A 436 -0.07 -7.71 -13.02
N LEU A 437 -0.23 -9.01 -12.79
CA LEU A 437 -0.82 -9.48 -11.54
C LEU A 437 0.07 -9.21 -10.32
N GLN A 438 1.38 -9.44 -10.42
CA GLN A 438 2.36 -9.18 -9.35
C GLN A 438 2.30 -7.72 -8.92
N ILE A 439 2.46 -6.75 -9.84
CA ILE A 439 2.47 -5.32 -9.50
C ILE A 439 1.14 -4.89 -8.88
N TYR A 440 0.01 -5.43 -9.36
CA TYR A 440 -1.30 -5.19 -8.75
C TYR A 440 -1.41 -5.77 -7.33
N LEU A 441 -1.11 -7.06 -7.18
CA LEU A 441 -1.29 -7.79 -5.93
C LEU A 441 -0.37 -7.24 -4.85
N ASP A 442 0.89 -6.97 -5.20
CA ASP A 442 1.90 -6.45 -4.29
C ASP A 442 1.56 -5.02 -3.82
N PHE A 443 1.16 -4.15 -4.74
CA PHE A 443 0.85 -2.76 -4.39
C PHE A 443 -0.52 -2.62 -3.70
N SER A 444 -1.51 -3.42 -4.11
CA SER A 444 -2.80 -3.48 -3.41
C SER A 444 -2.66 -4.11 -2.02
N ALA A 445 -1.76 -5.08 -1.84
CA ALA A 445 -1.41 -5.63 -0.53
C ALA A 445 -0.88 -4.55 0.40
N TYR A 446 0.10 -3.75 -0.06
CA TYR A 446 0.63 -2.65 0.73
C TYR A 446 -0.47 -1.65 1.10
N SER A 447 -1.30 -1.27 0.13
CA SER A 447 -2.41 -0.33 0.36
C SER A 447 -3.41 -0.88 1.38
N ASP A 448 -3.71 -2.18 1.34
CA ASP A 448 -4.59 -2.84 2.31
C ASP A 448 -4.01 -2.85 3.72
N ILE A 449 -2.71 -3.12 3.87
CA ILE A 449 -1.99 -3.06 5.14
C ILE A 449 -1.99 -1.62 5.69
N ALA A 450 -1.72 -0.64 4.83
CA ALA A 450 -1.71 0.78 5.18
C ALA A 450 -3.08 1.26 5.68
N ILE A 451 -4.14 1.00 4.89
CA ILE A 451 -5.50 1.40 5.23
C ILE A 451 -5.98 0.65 6.49
N GLY A 452 -5.72 -0.65 6.60
CA GLY A 452 -6.09 -1.43 7.77
C GLY A 452 -5.37 -0.97 9.05
N SER A 453 -4.09 -0.61 8.94
CA SER A 453 -3.32 -0.05 10.07
C SER A 453 -3.88 1.30 10.51
N ALA A 454 -4.25 2.17 9.57
CA ALA A 454 -4.91 3.44 9.90
C ALA A 454 -6.28 3.21 10.57
N GLN A 455 -7.07 2.24 10.10
CA GLN A 455 -8.37 1.89 10.68
C GLN A 455 -8.25 1.42 12.13
N VAL A 456 -7.23 0.62 12.45
CA VAL A 456 -6.93 0.20 13.84
C VAL A 456 -6.61 1.41 14.72
N LEU A 457 -5.98 2.44 14.15
CA LEU A 457 -5.68 3.71 14.84
C LEU A 457 -6.84 4.70 14.84
N GLY A 458 -7.99 4.33 14.26
CA GLY A 458 -9.21 5.14 14.15
C GLY A 458 -9.26 6.08 12.95
N PHE A 459 -8.26 6.06 12.06
CA PHE A 459 -8.20 6.93 10.87
C PHE A 459 -8.73 6.23 9.63
N THR A 460 -9.36 7.00 8.74
CA THR A 460 -9.80 6.52 7.43
C THR A 460 -8.90 7.07 6.34
N LEU A 461 -8.30 6.16 5.56
CA LEU A 461 -7.49 6.49 4.39
C LEU A 461 -8.24 6.13 3.09
N PRO A 462 -7.96 6.80 1.96
CA PRO A 462 -8.63 6.54 0.70
C PRO A 462 -8.24 5.19 0.09
N GLU A 463 -9.18 4.58 -0.64
CA GLU A 463 -8.96 3.38 -1.44
C GLU A 463 -8.00 3.65 -2.60
N ASN A 464 -7.07 2.73 -2.84
CA ASN A 464 -6.06 2.91 -3.88
C ASN A 464 -6.29 2.07 -5.14
N PHE A 465 -7.04 0.97 -5.04
CA PHE A 465 -7.29 0.06 -6.15
C PHE A 465 -8.74 -0.43 -6.18
N ARG A 466 -9.32 -0.56 -7.37
CA ARG A 466 -10.68 -1.07 -7.60
C ARG A 466 -10.79 -1.93 -8.87
N THR A 467 -10.37 -3.20 -8.76
CA THR A 467 -10.38 -4.18 -9.85
C THR A 467 -9.95 -3.60 -11.21
N PRO A 468 -8.73 -3.04 -11.32
CA PRO A 468 -8.31 -2.21 -12.45
C PRO A 468 -8.30 -2.95 -13.79
N TYR A 469 -8.00 -4.24 -13.82
CA TYR A 469 -8.01 -5.04 -15.05
C TYR A 469 -9.42 -5.40 -15.57
N ARG A 470 -10.48 -4.88 -14.95
CA ARG A 470 -11.86 -4.90 -15.49
C ARG A 470 -12.21 -3.63 -16.29
N ALA A 471 -11.27 -2.71 -16.46
CA ALA A 471 -11.52 -1.46 -17.14
C ALA A 471 -11.78 -1.67 -18.63
N ALA A 472 -12.86 -1.09 -19.16
CA ALA A 472 -13.21 -1.16 -20.57
C ALA A 472 -12.58 -0.01 -21.40
N ASN A 473 -11.91 0.95 -20.77
CA ASN A 473 -11.08 1.92 -21.48
C ASN A 473 -9.95 2.44 -20.57
N LEU A 474 -8.97 3.13 -21.16
CA LEU A 474 -7.81 3.64 -20.43
C LEU A 474 -8.16 4.69 -19.36
N GLN A 475 -9.21 5.49 -19.55
CA GLN A 475 -9.65 6.43 -18.51
C GLN A 475 -10.26 5.69 -17.32
N GLU A 476 -11.06 4.65 -17.56
CA GLU A 476 -11.58 3.78 -16.51
C GLU A 476 -10.45 3.07 -15.76
N PHE A 477 -9.41 2.61 -16.47
CA PHE A 477 -8.23 1.99 -15.86
C PHE A 477 -7.57 2.94 -14.85
N TRP A 478 -7.27 4.18 -15.24
CA TRP A 478 -6.66 5.20 -14.36
C TRP A 478 -7.59 5.73 -13.26
N ARG A 479 -8.89 5.44 -13.31
CA ARG A 479 -9.83 5.69 -12.19
C ARG A 479 -9.90 4.53 -11.19
N ARG A 480 -9.28 3.39 -11.52
CA ARG A 480 -9.29 2.14 -10.73
C ARG A 480 -7.89 1.70 -10.27
N TRP A 481 -6.85 2.16 -10.96
CA TRP A 481 -5.44 1.90 -10.66
C TRP A 481 -4.82 3.08 -9.92
N HIS A 482 -4.09 2.80 -8.83
CA HIS A 482 -3.35 3.80 -8.04
C HIS A 482 -4.13 5.12 -7.83
N ILE A 483 -5.37 5.00 -7.39
CA ILE A 483 -6.39 6.06 -7.40
C ILE A 483 -5.90 7.32 -6.67
N SER A 484 -5.16 7.17 -5.57
CA SER A 484 -4.63 8.33 -4.85
C SER A 484 -3.65 9.13 -5.70
N LEU A 485 -2.75 8.47 -6.45
CA LEU A 485 -1.83 9.12 -7.37
C LEU A 485 -2.56 9.73 -8.56
N SER A 486 -3.43 8.95 -9.21
CA SER A 486 -4.13 9.41 -10.42
C SER A 486 -5.01 10.62 -10.14
N THR A 487 -5.68 10.65 -8.99
CA THR A 487 -6.45 11.82 -8.58
C THR A 487 -5.55 12.99 -8.19
N TRP A 488 -4.39 12.75 -7.55
CA TRP A 488 -3.43 13.81 -7.24
C TRP A 488 -2.88 14.46 -8.52
N LEU A 489 -2.40 13.65 -9.48
CA LEU A 489 -1.93 14.11 -10.79
C LEU A 489 -3.03 14.87 -11.52
N ARG A 490 -4.28 14.38 -11.47
CA ARG A 490 -5.41 15.09 -12.06
C ARG A 490 -5.61 16.47 -11.43
N ASP A 491 -5.65 16.54 -10.09
CA ASP A 491 -6.12 17.73 -9.39
C ASP A 491 -5.04 18.81 -9.20
N TYR A 492 -3.77 18.41 -9.06
CA TYR A 492 -2.64 19.31 -8.81
C TYR A 492 -1.77 19.56 -10.05
N LEU A 493 -1.77 18.66 -11.05
CA LEU A 493 -1.00 18.82 -12.28
C LEU A 493 -1.89 19.08 -13.50
N TYR A 494 -2.72 18.11 -13.92
CA TYR A 494 -3.54 18.19 -15.13
C TYR A 494 -4.47 19.40 -15.15
N ILE A 495 -5.24 19.63 -14.07
CA ILE A 495 -6.14 20.78 -13.95
C ILE A 495 -5.35 22.11 -13.95
N THR A 496 -4.16 22.13 -13.34
CA THR A 496 -3.30 23.33 -13.30
C THR A 496 -2.77 23.69 -14.69
N LEU A 497 -2.53 22.70 -15.55
CA LEU A 497 -2.15 22.89 -16.96
C LEU A 497 -3.33 23.37 -17.85
N GLY A 498 -4.53 23.53 -17.29
CA GLY A 498 -5.76 23.92 -18.00
C GLY A 498 -6.73 22.77 -18.22
N GLY A 499 -6.36 21.53 -17.84
CA GLY A 499 -7.22 20.36 -17.89
C GLY A 499 -7.82 20.11 -19.28
N SER A 500 -9.14 20.02 -19.33
CA SER A 500 -9.93 19.86 -20.57
C SER A 500 -10.47 21.18 -21.14
N GLN A 501 -10.04 22.33 -20.62
CA GLN A 501 -10.51 23.64 -21.05
C GLN A 501 -9.75 24.15 -22.29
N GLY A 502 -10.40 24.99 -23.09
CA GLY A 502 -9.83 25.59 -24.30
C GLY A 502 -9.83 24.65 -25.51
N ALA A 503 -8.86 24.83 -26.41
CA ALA A 503 -8.78 24.08 -27.66
C ALA A 503 -8.56 22.57 -27.42
N PRO A 504 -9.18 21.66 -28.20
CA PRO A 504 -9.06 20.21 -28.02
C PRO A 504 -7.63 19.69 -27.97
N TRP A 505 -6.71 20.24 -28.77
CA TRP A 505 -5.30 19.82 -28.79
C TRP A 505 -4.57 20.08 -27.46
N ARG A 506 -4.93 21.15 -26.73
CA ARG A 506 -4.37 21.44 -25.40
C ARG A 506 -4.75 20.35 -24.41
N THR A 507 -5.96 19.79 -24.52
CA THR A 507 -6.36 18.64 -23.69
C THR A 507 -5.42 17.45 -23.90
N TYR A 508 -5.02 17.18 -25.13
CA TYR A 508 -4.14 16.05 -25.48
C TYR A 508 -2.72 16.29 -24.96
N VAL A 509 -2.18 17.50 -25.15
CA VAL A 509 -0.88 17.89 -24.59
C VAL A 509 -0.89 17.79 -23.07
N ASN A 510 -1.93 18.30 -22.40
CA ASN A 510 -2.06 18.23 -20.95
C ASN A 510 -2.11 16.79 -20.43
N LEU A 511 -2.84 15.88 -21.11
CA LEU A 511 -2.87 14.46 -20.79
C LEU A 511 -1.49 13.81 -20.95
N SER A 512 -0.83 14.05 -22.10
CA SER A 512 0.49 13.50 -22.38
C SER A 512 1.54 13.99 -21.37
N LEU A 513 1.59 15.30 -21.09
CA LEU A 513 2.50 15.87 -20.10
C LEU A 513 2.25 15.31 -18.70
N THR A 514 0.98 15.15 -18.30
CA THR A 514 0.63 14.57 -16.99
C THR A 514 1.15 13.15 -16.87
N MET A 515 1.01 12.32 -17.91
CA MET A 515 1.48 10.94 -17.87
C MET A 515 2.99 10.80 -18.03
N LEU A 516 3.64 11.66 -18.83
CA LEU A 516 5.11 11.72 -18.95
C LEU A 516 5.76 12.07 -17.61
N LEU A 517 5.25 13.12 -16.95
CA LEU A 517 5.72 13.51 -15.62
C LEU A 517 5.36 12.44 -14.57
N GLY A 518 4.22 11.77 -14.72
CA GLY A 518 3.87 10.60 -13.90
C GLY A 518 4.84 9.43 -14.09
N GLY A 519 5.28 9.17 -15.32
CA GLY A 519 6.31 8.18 -15.63
C GLY A 519 7.64 8.53 -14.99
N LEU A 520 8.16 9.75 -15.23
CA LEU A 520 9.36 10.24 -14.57
C LEU A 520 9.29 10.18 -13.05
N TRP A 521 8.11 10.45 -12.47
CA TRP A 521 7.90 10.30 -11.04
C TRP A 521 8.12 8.87 -10.53
N HIS A 522 7.75 7.86 -11.31
CA HIS A 522 7.97 6.46 -10.94
C HIS A 522 9.45 6.11 -10.91
N GLY A 523 10.25 6.52 -11.89
CA GLY A 523 11.70 6.29 -11.86
C GLY A 523 12.49 7.15 -12.85
N ALA A 524 13.77 7.32 -12.55
CA ALA A 524 14.69 8.17 -13.31
C ALA A 524 15.39 7.41 -14.43
N SER A 525 14.61 6.86 -15.37
CA SER A 525 15.14 6.15 -16.55
C SER A 525 14.26 6.38 -17.78
N TRP A 526 14.81 6.11 -18.96
CA TRP A 526 14.08 6.20 -20.23
C TRP A 526 12.91 5.21 -20.34
N THR A 527 12.99 4.06 -19.67
CA THR A 527 11.91 3.06 -19.71
C THR A 527 10.63 3.58 -19.03
N PHE A 528 10.76 4.36 -17.95
CA PHE A 528 9.63 5.05 -17.32
C PHE A 528 9.08 6.23 -18.13
N VAL A 529 9.96 6.98 -18.82
CA VAL A 529 9.54 8.03 -19.76
C VAL A 529 8.68 7.43 -20.87
N VAL A 530 9.14 6.32 -21.45
CA VAL A 530 8.42 5.54 -22.46
C VAL A 530 7.08 5.06 -21.93
N TRP A 531 7.04 4.45 -20.74
CA TRP A 531 5.79 4.02 -20.11
C TRP A 531 4.79 5.18 -19.95
N GLY A 532 5.27 6.34 -19.49
CA GLY A 532 4.46 7.55 -19.35
C GLY A 532 3.96 8.08 -20.71
N ALA A 533 4.82 8.04 -21.73
CA ALA A 533 4.48 8.43 -23.10
C ALA A 533 3.39 7.53 -23.69
N LEU A 534 3.50 6.21 -23.50
CA LEU A 534 2.50 5.23 -23.91
C LEU A 534 1.15 5.61 -23.31
N HIS A 535 1.02 5.65 -21.99
CA HIS A 535 -0.26 5.98 -21.36
C HIS A 535 -0.79 7.38 -21.72
N GLY A 536 0.08 8.37 -21.86
CA GLY A 536 -0.29 9.72 -22.30
C GLY A 536 -0.91 9.72 -23.69
N PHE A 537 -0.24 9.06 -24.64
CA PHE A 537 -0.74 8.89 -26.01
C PHE A 537 -2.04 8.09 -26.05
N GLY A 538 -2.09 6.94 -25.36
CA GLY A 538 -3.30 6.11 -25.27
C GLY A 538 -4.50 6.87 -24.72
N LEU A 539 -4.32 7.69 -23.68
CA LEU A 539 -5.37 8.55 -23.12
C LEU A 539 -5.80 9.66 -24.09
N ALA A 540 -4.85 10.34 -24.75
CA ALA A 540 -5.15 11.38 -25.72
C ALA A 540 -5.99 10.83 -26.89
N VAL A 541 -5.60 9.67 -27.41
CA VAL A 541 -6.31 9.00 -28.51
C VAL A 541 -7.69 8.49 -28.06
N THR A 542 -7.78 7.85 -26.88
CA THR A 542 -9.06 7.44 -26.29
C THR A 542 -10.01 8.64 -26.17
N ARG A 543 -9.50 9.79 -25.69
CA ARG A 543 -10.28 11.03 -25.52
C ARG A 543 -10.71 11.64 -26.85
N TYR A 544 -9.84 11.62 -27.86
CA TYR A 544 -10.16 12.06 -29.21
C TYR A 544 -11.35 11.27 -29.76
N PHE A 545 -11.33 9.94 -29.66
CA PHE A 545 -12.41 9.11 -30.19
C PHE A 545 -13.71 9.20 -29.40
N GLN A 546 -13.65 9.28 -28.06
CA GLN A 546 -14.86 9.51 -27.26
C GLN A 546 -15.57 10.82 -27.61
N ARG A 547 -14.84 11.88 -28.00
CA ARG A 547 -15.45 13.15 -28.43
C ARG A 547 -16.16 13.05 -29.78
N HIS A 548 -15.70 12.18 -30.68
CA HIS A 548 -16.24 12.03 -32.03
C HIS A 548 -17.18 10.81 -32.17
N ALA A 549 -17.35 10.07 -31.09
CA ALA A 549 -18.25 8.94 -30.95
C ALA A 549 -19.66 9.42 -30.54
N GLU A 550 -20.44 9.94 -31.49
CA GLU A 550 -21.85 10.27 -31.23
C GLU A 550 -22.69 8.97 -31.05
N PRO A 551 -23.72 8.98 -30.18
CA PRO A 551 -24.58 7.82 -29.91
C PRO A 551 -25.61 7.51 -31.02
N ASP A 552 -25.67 8.28 -32.10
CA ASP A 552 -26.58 8.07 -33.23
C ASP A 552 -26.05 7.02 -34.26
N GLU A 553 -26.91 6.49 -35.13
CA GLU A 553 -26.57 5.53 -36.20
C GLU A 553 -25.41 6.02 -37.09
N ARG A 554 -25.36 7.34 -37.32
CA ARG A 554 -24.27 8.00 -38.05
C ARG A 554 -22.93 7.87 -37.31
N GLY A 555 -22.96 7.94 -35.98
CA GLY A 555 -21.80 7.73 -35.11
C GLY A 555 -21.32 6.28 -35.07
N ALA A 556 -22.22 5.29 -35.20
CA ALA A 556 -21.86 3.88 -35.32
C ALA A 556 -21.14 3.58 -36.65
N ARG A 557 -21.67 4.10 -37.78
CA ARG A 557 -21.05 3.98 -39.11
C ARG A 557 -19.72 4.73 -39.23
N ARG A 558 -19.56 5.87 -38.55
CA ARG A 558 -18.28 6.59 -38.44
C ARG A 558 -17.27 5.78 -37.62
N GLY A 559 -17.70 5.18 -36.51
CA GLY A 559 -16.88 4.29 -35.69
C GLY A 559 -16.34 3.07 -36.45
N GLY A 560 -17.21 2.36 -37.17
CA GLY A 560 -16.81 1.21 -38.00
C GLY A 560 -15.81 1.58 -39.10
N ARG A 561 -16.04 2.69 -39.80
CA ARG A 561 -15.09 3.21 -40.81
C ARG A 561 -13.73 3.57 -40.20
N MET A 562 -13.73 4.15 -39.01
CA MET A 562 -12.51 4.54 -38.31
C MET A 562 -11.70 3.33 -37.81
N ILE A 563 -12.38 2.28 -37.33
CA ILE A 563 -11.75 0.99 -37.02
C ILE A 563 -11.11 0.42 -38.28
N ALA A 564 -11.82 0.40 -39.41
CA ALA A 564 -11.29 -0.10 -40.67
C ALA A 564 -10.06 0.69 -41.14
N VAL A 565 -10.08 2.03 -41.02
CA VAL A 565 -8.94 2.89 -41.34
C VAL A 565 -7.75 2.60 -40.42
N CYS A 566 -7.96 2.52 -39.11
CA CYS A 566 -6.86 2.22 -38.19
C CYS A 566 -6.36 0.78 -38.32
N ALA A 567 -7.21 -0.18 -38.68
CA ALA A 567 -6.82 -1.55 -38.97
C ALA A 567 -5.99 -1.61 -40.27
N GLY A 568 -6.36 -0.81 -41.27
CA GLY A 568 -5.57 -0.59 -42.47
C GLY A 568 -4.21 0.03 -42.17
N ILE A 569 -4.16 1.10 -41.37
CA ILE A 569 -2.91 1.75 -40.94
C ILE A 569 -2.04 0.76 -40.14
N ALA A 570 -2.64 -0.05 -39.25
CA ALA A 570 -1.93 -1.07 -38.50
C ALA A 570 -1.37 -2.18 -39.40
N ALA A 571 -2.14 -2.66 -40.38
CA ALA A 571 -1.72 -3.69 -41.32
C ALA A 571 -0.61 -3.18 -42.26
N ILE A 572 -0.75 -1.96 -42.79
CA ILE A 572 0.25 -1.30 -43.63
C ILE A 572 1.52 -1.02 -42.82
N GLY A 573 1.36 -0.50 -41.60
CA GLY A 573 2.46 -0.26 -40.68
C GLY A 573 3.22 -1.53 -40.30
N LEU A 574 2.51 -2.63 -40.03
CA LEU A 574 3.10 -3.95 -39.77
C LEU A 574 3.83 -4.50 -41.00
N GLY A 575 3.27 -4.30 -42.20
CA GLY A 575 3.90 -4.64 -43.47
C GLY A 575 5.19 -3.86 -43.71
N LEU A 576 5.15 -2.53 -43.56
CA LEU A 576 6.33 -1.64 -43.66
C LEU A 576 7.37 -1.96 -42.58
N HIS A 577 6.94 -2.29 -41.37
CA HIS A 577 7.84 -2.64 -40.27
C HIS A 577 8.58 -3.95 -40.53
N ARG A 578 7.93 -4.94 -41.13
CA ARG A 578 8.58 -6.17 -41.59
C ARG A 578 9.48 -5.97 -42.81
N ALA A 579 9.14 -5.03 -43.70
CA ALA A 579 9.81 -4.85 -44.99
C ALA A 579 10.98 -3.84 -44.99
N LEU A 580 10.95 -2.81 -44.15
CA LEU A 580 11.88 -1.67 -44.23
C LEU A 580 12.71 -1.44 -42.97
N LEU A 581 12.25 -1.98 -41.83
CA LEU A 581 12.86 -1.70 -40.54
C LEU A 581 13.70 -2.88 -40.03
N SER A 582 13.92 -3.94 -40.82
CA SER A 582 14.75 -5.09 -40.43
C SER A 582 16.17 -4.70 -40.02
N ASP A 583 16.76 -3.70 -40.69
CA ASP A 583 18.12 -3.21 -40.46
C ASP A 583 18.17 -1.90 -39.68
N ALA A 584 17.01 -1.33 -39.31
CA ALA A 584 16.96 -0.11 -38.54
C ALA A 584 17.37 -0.34 -37.08
N GLY A 585 17.96 0.69 -36.46
CA GLY A 585 18.17 0.70 -35.02
C GLY A 585 16.87 0.43 -34.25
N THR A 586 17.02 -0.05 -33.03
CA THR A 586 15.93 -0.48 -32.14
C THR A 586 14.86 0.59 -31.86
N TRP A 587 15.26 1.87 -31.83
CA TRP A 587 14.36 3.00 -31.56
C TRP A 587 13.36 3.30 -32.69
N PRO A 588 13.79 3.48 -33.97
CA PRO A 588 12.89 3.63 -35.10
C PRO A 588 11.86 2.50 -35.26
N GLN A 589 12.27 1.25 -35.02
CA GLN A 589 11.38 0.09 -35.05
C GLN A 589 10.22 0.24 -34.08
N LEU A 590 10.53 0.50 -32.81
CA LEU A 590 9.54 0.58 -31.74
C LEU A 590 8.59 1.76 -31.93
N VAL A 591 9.12 2.95 -32.24
CA VAL A 591 8.31 4.15 -32.50
C VAL A 591 7.38 3.93 -33.69
N ALA A 592 7.86 3.30 -34.76
CA ALA A 592 7.02 2.96 -35.90
C ALA A 592 5.89 2.01 -35.47
N ALA A 593 6.21 0.91 -34.76
CA ALA A 593 5.22 -0.03 -34.22
C ALA A 593 4.12 0.65 -33.41
N TRP A 594 4.51 1.61 -32.58
CA TRP A 594 3.59 2.34 -31.73
C TRP A 594 2.65 3.27 -32.49
N LEU A 595 3.17 3.95 -33.50
CA LEU A 595 2.40 4.89 -34.31
C LEU A 595 1.26 4.21 -35.07
N TYR A 596 1.38 2.92 -35.41
CA TYR A 596 0.32 2.20 -36.14
C TYR A 596 -0.54 1.29 -35.27
N LEU A 597 -0.01 0.67 -34.19
CA LEU A 597 -0.80 -0.23 -33.33
C LEU A 597 -1.65 0.52 -32.31
N THR A 598 -1.11 1.58 -31.70
CA THR A 598 -1.79 2.26 -30.59
C THR A 598 -3.06 3.01 -31.02
N PRO A 599 -3.12 3.66 -32.20
CA PRO A 599 -4.37 4.24 -32.68
C PRO A 599 -5.46 3.20 -32.87
N LEU A 600 -5.18 2.06 -33.52
CA LEU A 600 -6.14 0.96 -33.68
C LEU A 600 -6.67 0.50 -32.32
N TRP A 601 -5.76 0.31 -31.37
CA TRP A 601 -6.09 -0.11 -30.01
C TRP A 601 -7.06 0.83 -29.30
N ALA A 602 -6.76 2.12 -29.35
CA ALA A 602 -7.54 3.15 -28.69
C ALA A 602 -8.87 3.42 -29.41
N VAL A 603 -8.95 3.27 -30.75
CA VAL A 603 -10.23 3.31 -31.48
C VAL A 603 -11.13 2.17 -31.02
N LEU A 604 -10.62 0.94 -31.02
CA LEU A 604 -11.40 -0.27 -30.72
C LEU A 604 -11.97 -0.17 -29.31
N THR A 605 -11.15 0.19 -28.32
CA THR A 605 -11.59 0.32 -26.92
C THR A 605 -12.57 1.49 -26.73
N ALA A 606 -12.34 2.65 -27.34
CA ALA A 606 -13.27 3.78 -27.28
C ALA A 606 -14.61 3.49 -27.99
N TRP A 607 -14.62 2.70 -29.06
CA TRP A 607 -15.84 2.29 -29.77
C TRP A 607 -16.62 1.22 -29.00
N LEU A 608 -15.94 0.21 -28.46
CA LEU A 608 -16.59 -0.88 -27.71
C LEU A 608 -17.19 -0.40 -26.38
N SER A 609 -16.56 0.58 -25.73
CA SER A 609 -16.98 1.12 -24.42
C SER A 609 -18.13 2.15 -24.46
N ARG A 610 -18.76 2.37 -25.63
CA ARG A 610 -19.85 3.34 -25.83
C ARG A 610 -21.13 3.10 -25.02
N GLU A 611 -21.31 1.91 -24.47
CA GLU A 611 -22.50 1.57 -23.67
C GLU A 611 -22.07 1.17 -22.27
N GLU A 612 -22.37 2.00 -21.28
CA GLU A 612 -22.51 1.53 -19.92
C GLU A 612 -23.85 0.78 -19.84
N PRO A 613 -23.88 -0.53 -19.56
CA PRO A 613 -25.11 -1.11 -19.08
C PRO A 613 -25.48 -0.40 -17.78
N ALA A 614 -26.77 -0.12 -17.58
CA ALA A 614 -27.29 0.20 -16.26
C ALA A 614 -26.68 -0.77 -15.24
N PRO A 615 -26.29 -0.31 -14.03
CA PRO A 615 -25.64 -1.16 -13.05
C PRO A 615 -26.43 -2.45 -12.95
N VAL A 616 -25.74 -3.58 -13.17
CA VAL A 616 -26.32 -4.89 -12.86
C VAL A 616 -26.65 -4.78 -11.38
N ALA A 617 -27.94 -4.63 -11.05
CA ALA A 617 -28.41 -4.94 -9.71
C ALA A 617 -27.73 -6.28 -9.41
N PRO A 618 -26.88 -6.35 -8.36
CA PRO A 618 -26.14 -7.57 -8.09
C PRO A 618 -27.14 -8.71 -8.25
N MET A 619 -26.73 -9.82 -8.87
CA MET A 619 -27.54 -11.01 -8.75
C MET A 619 -27.57 -11.28 -7.26
N VAL A 620 -28.61 -10.78 -6.62
CA VAL A 620 -28.89 -10.90 -5.22
C VAL A 620 -29.35 -12.34 -5.12
N LEU A 621 -28.38 -13.25 -5.18
CA LEU A 621 -28.59 -14.64 -4.79
C LEU A 621 -28.82 -14.74 -3.28
N ILE A 622 -28.76 -13.62 -2.54
CA ILE A 622 -28.96 -13.54 -1.11
C ILE A 622 -29.52 -12.16 -0.74
N ALA A 623 -30.82 -11.92 -0.97
CA ALA A 623 -31.60 -11.00 -0.15
C ALA A 623 -32.91 -11.69 0.18
N ASP A 624 -33.07 -11.89 1.48
CA ASP A 624 -34.31 -12.09 2.25
C ASP A 624 -35.31 -13.18 1.86
N GLU A 625 -35.21 -13.82 0.71
CA GLU A 625 -35.90 -15.07 0.43
C GLU A 625 -34.87 -16.21 0.41
N GLY A 626 -35.12 -17.26 1.19
CA GLY A 626 -34.19 -18.38 1.38
C GLY A 626 -33.71 -19.04 0.09
N LEU A 627 -32.69 -19.90 0.22
CA LEU A 627 -32.00 -20.63 -0.86
C LEU A 627 -32.89 -20.91 -2.10
N PRO A 628 -32.39 -20.69 -3.34
CA PRO A 628 -33.16 -20.73 -4.59
C PRO A 628 -34.06 -21.96 -4.78
N TRP A 629 -33.71 -23.10 -4.18
CA TRP A 629 -34.47 -24.34 -4.30
C TRP A 629 -35.85 -24.29 -3.64
N ARG A 630 -36.13 -23.36 -2.72
CA ARG A 630 -37.46 -23.27 -2.07
C ARG A 630 -38.57 -22.84 -3.03
N ALA A 631 -38.24 -22.07 -4.08
CA ALA A 631 -39.17 -21.70 -5.13
C ALA A 631 -39.66 -22.91 -5.95
N LEU A 632 -38.80 -23.93 -6.13
CA LEU A 632 -39.15 -25.20 -6.78
C LEU A 632 -40.21 -26.02 -6.03
N PHE A 633 -40.59 -25.65 -4.80
CA PHE A 633 -41.59 -26.40 -4.02
C PHE A 633 -42.90 -25.62 -3.79
N ARG A 634 -43.05 -24.37 -4.28
CA ARG A 634 -44.32 -23.63 -4.21
C ARG A 634 -45.32 -24.17 -5.25
N ARG A 635 -46.41 -24.81 -4.82
CA ARG A 635 -47.50 -25.27 -5.69
C ARG A 635 -48.49 -24.13 -5.94
N ASP A 636 -48.77 -23.83 -7.20
CA ASP A 636 -49.92 -23.04 -7.62
C ASP A 636 -50.96 -24.01 -8.24
N PRO A 637 -52.08 -24.31 -7.55
CA PRO A 637 -52.99 -25.39 -7.93
C PRO A 637 -53.83 -25.12 -9.19
N GLU A 638 -53.90 -23.88 -9.69
CA GLU A 638 -54.75 -23.50 -10.84
C GLU A 638 -53.98 -23.23 -12.15
N ALA A 639 -52.64 -23.31 -12.13
CA ALA A 639 -51.82 -23.01 -13.30
C ALA A 639 -51.71 -24.22 -14.28
N PRO A 640 -51.92 -24.04 -15.60
CA PRO A 640 -51.72 -25.11 -16.58
C PRO A 640 -50.29 -25.66 -16.51
N ALA A 641 -50.12 -26.98 -16.62
CA ALA A 641 -48.81 -27.66 -16.48
C ALA A 641 -47.70 -27.04 -17.35
N ALA A 642 -48.02 -26.60 -18.56
CA ALA A 642 -47.09 -25.92 -19.45
C ALA A 642 -46.60 -24.56 -18.92
N ARG A 643 -47.45 -23.81 -18.20
CA ARG A 643 -47.11 -22.52 -17.58
C ARG A 643 -46.22 -22.73 -16.34
N VAL A 644 -46.50 -23.77 -15.56
CA VAL A 644 -45.67 -24.20 -14.42
C VAL A 644 -44.28 -24.62 -14.89
N LEU A 645 -44.18 -25.45 -15.94
CA LEU A 645 -42.90 -25.90 -16.49
C LEU A 645 -42.07 -24.73 -17.03
N ARG A 646 -42.70 -23.78 -17.74
CA ARG A 646 -42.04 -22.59 -18.29
C ARG A 646 -41.54 -21.64 -17.20
N SER A 647 -42.27 -21.52 -16.09
CA SER A 647 -41.86 -20.72 -14.93
C SER A 647 -40.64 -21.30 -14.19
N ARG A 648 -40.42 -22.61 -14.28
CA ARG A 648 -39.35 -23.33 -13.54
C ARG A 648 -38.15 -23.72 -14.39
N LEU A 649 -38.27 -23.61 -15.72
CA LEU A 649 -37.21 -23.94 -16.67
C LEU A 649 -35.92 -23.14 -16.45
N PRO A 650 -35.93 -21.83 -16.15
CA PRO A 650 -34.70 -21.09 -15.82
C PRO A 650 -33.98 -21.63 -14.58
N GLU A 651 -34.73 -22.01 -13.55
CA GLU A 651 -34.17 -22.54 -12.30
C GLU A 651 -33.55 -23.93 -12.50
N LEU A 652 -34.19 -24.78 -13.29
CA LEU A 652 -33.67 -26.10 -13.68
C LEU A 652 -32.39 -25.98 -14.52
N LEU A 653 -32.34 -25.04 -15.47
CA LEU A 653 -31.14 -24.75 -16.27
C LEU A 653 -29.99 -24.20 -15.41
N ARG A 654 -30.28 -23.34 -14.42
CA ARG A 654 -29.29 -22.85 -13.44
C ARG A 654 -28.78 -23.97 -12.52
N LEU A 655 -29.62 -24.92 -12.12
CA LEU A 655 -29.22 -26.12 -11.38
C LEU A 655 -28.30 -27.02 -12.20
N ALA A 656 -28.64 -27.27 -13.47
CA ALA A 656 -27.79 -28.02 -14.40
C ALA A 656 -26.44 -27.30 -14.65
N MET A 657 -26.46 -25.97 -14.75
CA MET A 657 -25.24 -25.15 -14.82
C MET A 657 -24.36 -25.35 -13.58
N CYS A 658 -24.93 -25.32 -12.36
CA CYS A 658 -24.19 -25.58 -11.13
C CYS A 658 -23.59 -26.99 -11.09
N ALA A 659 -24.32 -28.01 -11.55
CA ALA A 659 -23.82 -29.38 -11.65
C ALA A 659 -22.65 -29.49 -12.65
N ALA A 660 -22.76 -28.83 -13.82
CA ALA A 660 -21.69 -28.76 -14.81
C ALA A 660 -20.45 -28.01 -14.27
N ALA A 661 -20.65 -26.94 -13.49
CA ALA A 661 -19.56 -26.19 -12.84
C ALA A 661 -18.85 -27.02 -11.77
N LEU A 662 -19.58 -27.82 -10.99
CA LEU A 662 -18.99 -28.76 -10.02
C LEU A 662 -18.21 -29.88 -10.74
N GLY A 663 -18.75 -30.41 -11.84
CA GLY A 663 -18.04 -31.36 -12.70
C GLY A 663 -16.76 -30.76 -13.28
N PHE A 664 -16.79 -29.50 -13.71
CA PHE A 664 -15.61 -28.75 -14.15
C PHE A 664 -14.55 -28.61 -13.04
N LEU A 665 -14.96 -28.21 -11.83
CA LEU A 665 -14.05 -28.08 -10.68
C LEU A 665 -13.46 -29.43 -10.25
N ALA A 666 -14.21 -30.52 -10.35
CA ALA A 666 -13.70 -31.87 -10.13
C ALA A 666 -12.70 -32.28 -11.23
N ALA A 667 -13.02 -32.06 -12.50
CA ALA A 667 -12.13 -32.38 -13.62
C ALA A 667 -10.78 -31.62 -13.55
N LEU A 668 -10.78 -30.37 -13.07
CA LEU A 668 -9.57 -29.57 -12.85
C LEU A 668 -8.53 -30.24 -11.93
N ALA A 669 -8.96 -31.10 -11.01
CA ALA A 669 -8.09 -31.71 -10.01
C ALA A 669 -7.57 -33.11 -10.41
N TRP A 670 -8.20 -33.77 -11.40
CA TRP A 670 -7.95 -35.20 -11.66
C TRP A 670 -7.80 -35.56 -13.13
N GLU A 671 -8.14 -34.67 -14.07
CA GLU A 671 -8.23 -35.00 -15.50
C GLU A 671 -7.36 -34.08 -16.39
N PRO A 672 -6.94 -34.56 -17.58
CA PRO A 672 -6.16 -33.78 -18.55
C PRO A 672 -6.84 -32.49 -19.01
N SER A 673 -6.03 -31.55 -19.50
CA SER A 673 -6.51 -30.16 -19.71
C SER A 673 -7.62 -29.98 -20.77
N TRP A 674 -7.83 -30.96 -21.63
CA TRP A 674 -8.82 -30.91 -22.70
C TRP A 674 -10.21 -31.39 -22.29
N THR A 675 -10.33 -32.18 -21.21
CA THR A 675 -11.61 -32.78 -20.77
C THR A 675 -12.54 -31.76 -20.11
N TRP A 676 -11.98 -30.66 -19.60
CA TRP A 676 -12.73 -29.61 -18.90
C TRP A 676 -13.26 -28.50 -19.82
N ILE A 677 -12.76 -28.39 -21.05
CA ILE A 677 -13.24 -27.40 -22.04
C ILE A 677 -14.74 -27.61 -22.37
N PRO A 678 -15.23 -28.84 -22.65
CA PRO A 678 -16.65 -29.09 -22.85
C PRO A 678 -17.50 -28.79 -21.63
N LEU A 679 -17.00 -29.05 -20.41
CA LEU A 679 -17.72 -28.78 -19.16
C LEU A 679 -17.85 -27.28 -18.89
N ILE A 680 -16.82 -26.50 -19.19
CA ILE A 680 -16.91 -25.03 -19.20
C ILE A 680 -17.94 -24.55 -20.22
N ALA A 681 -17.86 -25.05 -21.46
CA ALA A 681 -18.77 -24.64 -22.52
C ALA A 681 -20.23 -24.97 -22.18
N LEU A 682 -20.47 -26.15 -21.60
CA LEU A 682 -21.78 -26.60 -21.13
C LEU A 682 -22.30 -25.73 -19.98
N THR A 683 -21.44 -25.42 -19.00
CA THR A 683 -21.80 -24.53 -17.88
C THR A 683 -22.28 -23.17 -18.40
N TRP A 684 -21.53 -22.57 -19.32
CA TRP A 684 -21.88 -21.29 -19.93
C TRP A 684 -23.14 -21.38 -20.80
N ALA A 685 -23.28 -22.43 -21.62
CA ALA A 685 -24.43 -22.65 -22.47
C ALA A 685 -25.74 -22.79 -21.67
N LEU A 686 -25.70 -23.50 -20.54
CA LEU A 686 -26.84 -23.68 -19.65
C LEU A 686 -27.24 -22.37 -18.96
N GLY A 687 -26.27 -21.53 -18.55
CA GLY A 687 -26.52 -20.20 -18.01
C GLY A 687 -27.17 -19.27 -19.05
N ILE A 688 -26.64 -19.25 -20.27
CA ILE A 688 -27.20 -18.47 -21.39
C ILE A 688 -28.62 -18.93 -21.73
N ALA A 689 -28.87 -20.25 -21.75
CA ALA A 689 -30.18 -20.80 -21.99
C ALA A 689 -31.19 -20.40 -20.88
N ALA A 690 -30.77 -20.42 -19.62
CA ALA A 690 -31.60 -19.99 -18.50
C ALA A 690 -32.04 -18.52 -18.64
N ASP A 691 -31.08 -17.63 -18.93
CA ASP A 691 -31.36 -16.21 -19.12
C ASP A 691 -32.21 -15.94 -20.39
N ALA A 692 -32.07 -16.77 -21.43
CA ALA A 692 -32.85 -16.66 -22.67
C ALA A 692 -34.34 -16.94 -22.43
N VAL A 693 -34.62 -17.94 -21.59
CA VAL A 693 -35.97 -18.36 -21.22
C VAL A 693 -36.62 -17.35 -20.29
N GLU A 694 -35.85 -16.78 -19.35
CA GLU A 694 -36.35 -15.87 -18.32
C GLU A 694 -36.65 -14.46 -18.85
N ARG A 695 -35.82 -13.96 -19.78
CA ARG A 695 -35.86 -12.55 -20.25
C ARG A 695 -36.29 -12.37 -21.70
N GLY A 696 -36.41 -13.47 -22.45
CA GLY A 696 -36.70 -13.45 -23.88
C GLY A 696 -35.45 -13.29 -24.75
N GLY A 697 -35.41 -14.02 -25.87
CA GLY A 697 -34.22 -14.14 -26.72
C GLY A 697 -33.73 -12.84 -27.38
N ALA A 698 -34.62 -11.89 -27.65
CA ALA A 698 -34.26 -10.59 -28.22
C ALA A 698 -33.52 -9.70 -27.20
N GLU A 699 -34.03 -9.63 -25.96
CA GLU A 699 -33.38 -8.89 -24.87
C GLU A 699 -32.03 -9.53 -24.50
N LEU A 700 -31.96 -10.86 -24.45
CA LEU A 700 -30.71 -11.58 -24.21
C LEU A 700 -29.66 -11.31 -25.30
N ARG A 701 -30.04 -11.34 -26.59
CA ARG A 701 -29.09 -11.09 -27.70
C ARG A 701 -28.47 -9.70 -27.60
N VAL A 702 -29.26 -8.68 -27.30
CA VAL A 702 -28.77 -7.31 -27.10
C VAL A 702 -27.82 -7.26 -25.90
N ARG A 703 -28.19 -7.84 -24.75
CA ARG A 703 -27.33 -7.86 -23.56
C ARG A 703 -26.05 -8.65 -23.76
N LEU A 704 -26.09 -9.83 -24.39
CA LEU A 704 -24.91 -10.62 -24.71
C LEU A 704 -23.97 -9.88 -25.65
N ALA A 705 -24.50 -9.17 -26.65
CA ALA A 705 -23.68 -8.33 -27.52
C ALA A 705 -22.99 -7.21 -26.73
N ILE A 706 -23.67 -6.57 -25.78
CA ILE A 706 -23.12 -5.55 -24.89
C ILE A 706 -22.02 -6.14 -23.99
N TYR A 707 -22.28 -7.29 -23.36
CA TYR A 707 -21.31 -7.96 -22.49
C TYR A 707 -20.09 -8.44 -23.27
N ALA A 708 -20.29 -9.03 -24.46
CA ALA A 708 -19.20 -9.46 -25.33
C ALA A 708 -18.35 -8.27 -25.80
N ARG A 709 -18.98 -7.16 -26.20
CA ARG A 709 -18.28 -5.91 -26.53
C ARG A 709 -17.46 -5.40 -25.35
N ARG A 710 -18.06 -5.34 -24.15
CA ARG A 710 -17.36 -4.89 -22.94
C ARG A 710 -16.22 -5.83 -22.60
N ALA A 711 -16.42 -7.14 -22.63
CA ALA A 711 -15.39 -8.14 -22.37
C ALA A 711 -14.21 -8.02 -23.35
N LEU A 712 -14.49 -7.87 -24.65
CA LEU A 712 -13.48 -7.60 -25.65
C LEU A 712 -12.73 -6.29 -25.35
N SER A 713 -13.46 -5.25 -24.97
CA SER A 713 -12.85 -3.97 -24.58
C SER A 713 -11.91 -4.11 -23.38
N VAL A 714 -12.33 -4.88 -22.37
CA VAL A 714 -11.52 -5.19 -21.18
C VAL A 714 -10.26 -5.96 -21.56
N VAL A 715 -10.38 -7.01 -22.37
CA VAL A 715 -9.23 -7.76 -22.87
C VAL A 715 -8.29 -6.84 -23.61
N LEU A 716 -8.81 -5.98 -24.49
CA LEU A 716 -7.98 -5.04 -25.23
C LEU A 716 -7.25 -4.08 -24.29
N VAL A 717 -7.95 -3.40 -23.38
CA VAL A 717 -7.29 -2.49 -22.42
C VAL A 717 -6.24 -3.22 -21.60
N PHE A 718 -6.52 -4.45 -21.16
CA PHE A 718 -5.58 -5.26 -20.40
C PHE A 718 -4.29 -5.54 -21.18
N GLN A 719 -4.36 -5.97 -22.45
CA GLN A 719 -3.16 -6.21 -23.25
C GLN A 719 -2.35 -4.93 -23.50
N TYR A 720 -3.02 -3.79 -23.73
CA TYR A 720 -2.32 -2.50 -23.87
C TYR A 720 -1.57 -2.13 -22.59
N VAL A 721 -2.22 -2.31 -21.45
CA VAL A 721 -1.62 -2.07 -20.14
C VAL A 721 -0.44 -3.03 -19.91
N CYS A 722 -0.57 -4.31 -20.30
CA CYS A 722 0.52 -5.29 -20.25
C CYS A 722 1.71 -4.89 -21.13
N LEU A 723 1.46 -4.39 -22.35
CA LEU A 723 2.50 -3.87 -23.22
C LEU A 723 3.26 -2.72 -22.56
N ALA A 724 2.55 -1.76 -21.96
CA ALA A 724 3.18 -0.68 -21.22
C ALA A 724 4.00 -1.23 -20.04
N TRP A 725 3.47 -2.21 -19.31
CA TRP A 725 4.15 -2.83 -18.17
C TRP A 725 5.49 -3.49 -18.51
N VAL A 726 5.71 -3.95 -19.75
CA VAL A 726 7.03 -4.44 -20.19
C VAL A 726 8.11 -3.38 -19.94
N PHE A 727 7.85 -2.13 -20.33
CA PHE A 727 8.81 -1.03 -20.12
C PHE A 727 8.93 -0.63 -18.65
N PHE A 728 7.84 -0.74 -17.89
CA PHE A 728 7.90 -0.44 -16.45
C PHE A 728 8.73 -1.46 -15.68
N ARG A 729 8.71 -2.75 -16.08
CA ARG A 729 9.48 -3.82 -15.42
C ARG A 729 10.91 -3.95 -15.92
N ALA A 730 11.14 -3.66 -17.19
CA ALA A 730 12.43 -3.87 -17.81
C ALA A 730 13.53 -3.01 -17.17
N THR A 731 14.70 -3.60 -16.98
CA THR A 731 15.87 -2.94 -16.39
C THR A 731 16.53 -1.96 -17.35
N SER A 732 16.35 -2.18 -18.65
CA SER A 732 16.86 -1.35 -19.73
C SER A 732 15.94 -1.41 -20.94
N PHE A 733 16.18 -0.53 -21.90
CA PHE A 733 15.43 -0.53 -23.16
C PHE A 733 15.71 -1.80 -23.99
N ASP A 734 16.96 -2.26 -24.02
CA ASP A 734 17.33 -3.50 -24.72
C ASP A 734 16.67 -4.72 -24.09
N ASN A 735 16.56 -4.75 -22.76
CA ASN A 735 15.84 -5.80 -22.05
C ASN A 735 14.34 -5.81 -22.40
N ALA A 736 13.69 -4.64 -22.43
CA ALA A 736 12.30 -4.50 -22.85
C ALA A 736 12.08 -5.04 -24.28
N LEU A 737 13.01 -4.75 -25.19
CA LEU A 737 12.96 -5.25 -26.55
C LEU A 737 13.23 -6.76 -26.65
N GLY A 738 14.12 -7.29 -25.81
CA GLY A 738 14.34 -8.75 -25.69
C GLY A 738 13.04 -9.48 -25.38
N VAL A 739 12.27 -8.97 -24.40
CA VAL A 739 10.93 -9.49 -24.06
C VAL A 739 10.00 -9.45 -25.29
N LEU A 740 9.90 -8.31 -25.99
CA LEU A 740 9.01 -8.16 -27.15
C LEU A 740 9.41 -9.05 -28.33
N ARG A 741 10.72 -9.22 -28.58
CA ARG A 741 11.25 -10.09 -29.63
C ARG A 741 10.91 -11.55 -29.36
N GLN A 742 11.02 -11.99 -28.11
CA GLN A 742 10.67 -13.38 -27.76
C GLN A 742 9.18 -13.66 -27.92
N ILE A 743 8.31 -12.71 -27.53
CA ILE A 743 6.88 -12.81 -27.82
C ILE A 743 6.61 -12.96 -29.33
N ALA A 744 7.35 -12.22 -30.16
CA ALA A 744 7.22 -12.28 -31.61
C ALA A 744 7.74 -13.60 -32.23
N GLY A 745 8.60 -14.35 -31.52
CA GLY A 745 9.15 -15.63 -31.96
C GLY A 745 8.10 -16.75 -32.05
N GLY A 746 7.02 -16.67 -31.27
CA GLY A 746 5.86 -17.57 -31.38
C GLY A 746 6.06 -18.99 -30.83
N GLU A 747 7.18 -19.29 -30.17
CA GLU A 747 7.44 -20.58 -29.51
C GLU A 747 6.43 -20.85 -28.38
N THR A 748 5.90 -22.08 -28.31
CA THR A 748 4.79 -22.44 -27.40
C THR A 748 5.18 -23.42 -26.28
N ASP A 749 6.48 -23.63 -26.06
CA ASP A 749 6.95 -24.43 -24.92
C ASP A 749 6.52 -23.78 -23.59
N HIS A 750 6.33 -24.58 -22.54
CA HIS A 750 5.81 -24.13 -21.26
C HIS A 750 6.38 -24.92 -20.07
N ALA A 751 7.54 -25.55 -20.23
CA ALA A 751 8.20 -26.33 -19.19
C ALA A 751 8.41 -25.57 -17.87
N ASN A 752 8.53 -24.23 -17.92
CA ASN A 752 8.70 -23.38 -16.74
C ASN A 752 7.37 -22.91 -16.10
N LEU A 753 6.20 -23.22 -16.69
CA LEU A 753 4.88 -22.91 -16.11
C LEU A 753 4.44 -23.99 -15.11
N VAL A 754 5.15 -24.05 -13.98
CA VAL A 754 4.88 -24.99 -12.90
C VAL A 754 3.47 -24.79 -12.27
N PRO A 755 2.84 -25.84 -11.70
CA PRO A 755 1.47 -25.75 -11.20
C PRO A 755 1.21 -24.60 -10.23
N ILE A 756 2.16 -24.28 -9.35
CA ILE A 756 2.03 -23.17 -8.38
C ILE A 756 1.91 -21.80 -9.08
N VAL A 757 2.63 -21.60 -10.19
CA VAL A 757 2.54 -20.38 -11.01
C VAL A 757 1.17 -20.29 -11.65
N THR A 758 0.68 -21.39 -12.22
CA THR A 758 -0.64 -21.46 -12.85
C THR A 758 -1.75 -21.17 -11.85
N VAL A 759 -1.68 -21.77 -10.65
CA VAL A 759 -2.63 -21.49 -9.55
C VAL A 759 -2.57 -20.03 -9.13
N ALA A 760 -1.38 -19.43 -9.01
CA ALA A 760 -1.24 -18.02 -8.65
C ALA A 760 -1.81 -17.09 -9.73
N LEU A 761 -1.55 -17.37 -11.01
CA LEU A 761 -2.10 -16.62 -12.16
C LEU A 761 -3.64 -16.71 -12.18
N VAL A 762 -4.19 -17.91 -12.11
CA VAL A 762 -5.65 -18.14 -12.11
C VAL A 762 -6.29 -17.45 -10.91
N THR A 763 -5.71 -17.57 -9.73
CA THR A 763 -6.21 -16.92 -8.52
C THR A 763 -6.15 -15.40 -8.64
N GLY A 764 -5.05 -14.84 -9.14
CA GLY A 764 -4.89 -13.40 -9.36
C GLY A 764 -5.89 -12.82 -10.37
N PHE A 765 -6.16 -13.53 -11.46
CA PHE A 765 -7.23 -13.17 -12.40
C PHE A 765 -8.62 -13.34 -11.79
N ALA A 766 -8.86 -14.42 -11.04
CA ALA A 766 -10.13 -14.65 -10.35
C ALA A 766 -10.45 -13.51 -9.36
N CYS A 767 -9.46 -12.94 -8.68
CA CYS A 767 -9.64 -11.76 -7.83
C CYS A 767 -10.25 -10.55 -8.57
N HIS A 768 -10.11 -10.47 -9.90
CA HIS A 768 -10.72 -9.43 -10.72
C HIS A 768 -12.12 -9.79 -11.22
N LEU A 769 -12.50 -11.08 -11.21
CA LEU A 769 -13.86 -11.50 -11.56
C LEU A 769 -14.87 -11.12 -10.47
N PHE A 770 -14.44 -11.16 -9.21
CA PHE A 770 -15.23 -10.75 -8.06
C PHE A 770 -15.21 -9.21 -7.91
N GLY A 771 -16.38 -8.57 -7.95
CA GLY A 771 -16.50 -7.11 -7.85
C GLY A 771 -16.23 -6.58 -6.43
N ASP A 772 -16.11 -5.26 -6.31
CA ASP A 772 -15.87 -4.58 -5.03
C ASP A 772 -16.93 -5.00 -3.99
N GLY A 773 -16.46 -5.60 -2.90
CA GLY A 773 -17.29 -6.01 -1.79
C GLY A 773 -17.96 -7.38 -1.90
N SER A 774 -17.58 -8.21 -2.89
CA SER A 774 -17.98 -9.64 -2.96
C SER A 774 -17.64 -10.41 -1.68
N PHE A 775 -16.59 -10.01 -0.97
CA PHE A 775 -16.17 -10.60 0.30
C PHE A 775 -16.62 -9.80 1.54
N ARG A 776 -17.54 -8.83 1.40
CA ARG A 776 -18.08 -8.08 2.55
C ARG A 776 -18.77 -8.97 3.56
N TRP A 777 -19.38 -10.07 3.11
CA TRP A 777 -20.00 -11.05 4.00
C TRP A 777 -18.95 -11.71 4.91
N LEU A 778 -17.81 -12.13 4.35
CA LEU A 778 -16.74 -12.79 5.09
C LEU A 778 -16.15 -11.85 6.15
N ARG A 779 -15.89 -10.60 5.75
CA ARG A 779 -15.46 -9.54 6.69
C ARG A 779 -16.49 -9.33 7.81
N ARG A 780 -17.79 -9.23 7.46
CA ARG A 780 -18.87 -9.06 8.46
C ARG A 780 -18.93 -10.24 9.43
N ARG A 781 -18.77 -11.47 8.94
CA ARG A 781 -18.73 -12.67 9.79
C ARG A 781 -17.53 -12.65 10.72
N PHE A 782 -16.34 -12.32 10.23
CA PHE A 782 -15.14 -12.18 11.05
C PHE A 782 -15.30 -11.11 12.14
N VAL A 783 -15.79 -9.92 11.78
CA VAL A 783 -16.03 -8.82 12.74
C VAL A 783 -17.04 -9.22 13.81
N GLY A 784 -18.05 -10.03 13.46
CA GLY A 784 -19.04 -10.55 14.41
C GLY A 784 -18.57 -11.69 15.30
N LEU A 785 -17.38 -12.26 15.08
CA LEU A 785 -16.83 -13.32 15.96
C LEU A 785 -16.42 -12.75 17.33
N PRO A 786 -16.47 -13.56 18.40
CA PRO A 786 -15.90 -13.15 19.68
C PRO A 786 -14.38 -12.95 19.56
N PRO A 787 -13.75 -12.06 20.36
CA PRO A 787 -12.34 -11.69 20.18
C PRO A 787 -11.34 -12.86 20.23
N TRP A 788 -11.61 -13.90 21.03
CA TRP A 788 -10.77 -15.09 21.10
C TRP A 788 -10.79 -15.89 19.78
N ALA A 789 -11.96 -16.00 19.14
CA ALA A 789 -12.10 -16.68 17.86
C ALA A 789 -11.45 -15.86 16.74
N GLN A 790 -11.53 -14.52 16.83
CA GLN A 790 -10.81 -13.63 15.94
C GLN A 790 -9.30 -13.84 16.05
N GLY A 791 -8.74 -13.82 17.26
CA GLY A 791 -7.30 -14.05 17.46
C GLY A 791 -6.83 -15.44 17.05
N ALA A 792 -7.62 -16.49 17.34
CA ALA A 792 -7.32 -17.85 16.90
C ALA A 792 -7.30 -17.97 15.37
N LEU A 793 -8.28 -17.37 14.67
CA LEU A 793 -8.31 -17.36 13.21
C LEU A 793 -7.12 -16.57 12.65
N LEU A 794 -6.83 -15.39 13.18
CA LEU A 794 -5.70 -14.57 12.75
C LEU A 794 -4.36 -15.30 12.95
N ALA A 795 -4.19 -16.00 14.08
CA ALA A 795 -3.01 -16.82 14.35
C ALA A 795 -2.91 -18.02 13.39
N GLY A 796 -4.02 -18.71 13.13
CA GLY A 796 -4.08 -19.78 12.15
C GLY A 796 -3.70 -19.31 10.74
N VAL A 797 -4.20 -18.14 10.31
CA VAL A 797 -3.80 -17.54 9.04
C VAL A 797 -2.32 -17.16 9.03
N ALA A 798 -1.80 -16.59 10.12
CA ALA A 798 -0.38 -16.27 10.21
C ALA A 798 0.51 -17.53 10.10
N LEU A 799 0.10 -18.67 10.66
CA LEU A 799 0.78 -19.95 10.46
C LEU A 799 0.75 -20.38 8.99
N VAL A 800 -0.40 -20.30 8.33
CA VAL A 800 -0.48 -20.61 6.89
C VAL A 800 0.41 -19.68 6.06
N LEU A 801 0.41 -18.39 6.37
CA LEU A 801 1.27 -17.41 5.69
C LEU A 801 2.76 -17.68 5.91
N ARG A 802 3.14 -18.25 7.05
CA ARG A 802 4.52 -18.70 7.31
C ARG A 802 4.93 -19.82 6.37
N GLU A 803 4.07 -20.83 6.22
CA GLU A 803 4.34 -21.97 5.34
C GLU A 803 4.35 -21.59 3.86
N LEU A 804 3.55 -20.57 3.49
CA LEU A 804 3.57 -19.98 2.14
C LEU A 804 4.72 -18.98 1.94
N GLY A 805 5.40 -18.57 3.02
CA GLY A 805 6.48 -17.60 2.98
C GLY A 805 7.73 -18.16 2.32
N HIS A 806 8.42 -17.33 1.54
CA HIS A 806 9.70 -17.67 0.93
C HIS A 806 10.87 -17.28 1.84
N ALA A 807 11.96 -18.08 1.82
CA ALA A 807 13.18 -17.78 2.56
C ALA A 807 13.87 -16.48 2.07
N LYS A 808 13.75 -16.17 0.77
CA LYS A 808 14.21 -14.91 0.20
C LYS A 808 13.14 -13.85 0.42
N ILE A 809 13.52 -12.75 1.06
CA ILE A 809 12.65 -11.60 1.25
C ILE A 809 12.47 -10.88 -0.08
N VAL A 810 11.24 -10.80 -0.55
CA VAL A 810 10.87 -9.99 -1.72
C VAL A 810 10.42 -8.62 -1.21
N PRO A 811 11.19 -7.55 -1.42
CA PRO A 811 10.74 -6.21 -1.04
C PRO A 811 9.46 -5.88 -1.82
N PHE A 812 8.63 -4.99 -1.29
CA PHE A 812 7.55 -4.43 -2.10
C PHE A 812 8.15 -3.78 -3.35
N ILE A 813 7.54 -4.02 -4.50
CA ILE A 813 7.95 -3.61 -5.83
C ILE A 813 8.23 -2.11 -5.90
N TYR A 814 7.52 -1.32 -5.07
CA TYR A 814 7.74 0.11 -4.96
C TYR A 814 9.17 0.48 -4.52
N PHE A 815 9.82 -0.34 -3.69
CA PHE A 815 11.22 -0.10 -3.27
C PHE A 815 12.24 -0.38 -4.37
N GLN A 816 11.81 -0.93 -5.51
CA GLN A 816 12.69 -1.19 -6.65
C GLN A 816 12.83 0.04 -7.57
N PHE A 817 12.08 1.13 -7.35
CA PHE A 817 11.97 2.27 -8.27
C PHE A 817 12.22 3.65 -7.64
#